data_AF-W8YNX5-F1
#
_entry.id   AF-W8YNX5-F1
#
_cell.length_a   1.000
_cell.length_b   1.000
_cell.length_c   1.000
_cell.angle_alpha   90.00
_cell.angle_beta   90.00
_cell.angle_gamma   90.00
#
_symmetry.space_group_name_H-M   'P 1'
#
loop_
_entity.id
_entity.type
_entity.pdbx_description
1 polymer ?
#
loop_
_entity_poly.entity_id
_entity_poly.type
_entity_poly.pdbx_seq_one_letter_code
_entity_poly.pdbx_strand_id
1 'polypeptide(L)'
;MDSINAAPKTDQKVISLLCSRTGRISTIVRDDYGISARLSGGGHVISVMDEMNALKFHDFLNRLDQEKAIFNWELNLTLEDRPVLFYFNGGVFDDHLLVVGSTYNPGYSFFYDELMKINNQQMVTLRDTIKKLSNQIVEKMEQEMRTFDEFSALNNELVSLQRQLAKTNIELKLAKENAENADRSKSVFLATMSHEIRSPMNGIIAMSELLSQSEMSEQQRESVSIIMDSGQLLLTIINDILDLSKIEAGEMKLETAPFDLRAALEHTMQLLQSRAQLQQDSLRCYIDPRIHTPVVGDAGRFRQVLINLVGNAVKFTQDGEIEVRLYLLSRSGGRQKIRIEIRDTGIGISEENARRLFTPFYQVDSSLTNKFSSTGLGLSITKHLVEMMGGQIGVDSRLGEGSEFWVEVELQQQEQQRGSADSAGRPTAVDGLAGKDTATVILLAEDNPVNQHVTMLQLRKLGFSNVIAAGNGEEAVELWKKHEPRLILMDNQMPLLDGFQAAGRIRKLEAREEMAAVPIIALTANAMIGDRDRSISAGMNDYLAKPVTLEKLAGILLRWLPDAMGHRPLAPPNTAPDEPKLVSVDTLADIAPLPWSGDDVGMLLELVLLFEQDTPAKVEQLRRAAAEENHEQVELLSHHIKSASLSIGFVALARLAGDLEQKARYSAGSYGPEAERLEGLLEASCREIRELLEA
;
A
#
# COMPACT_ATOMS: atom_id res chain seq x y z
N MET A 1 -45.21 -86.43 -58.31
CA MET A 1 -43.91 -85.96 -58.85
C MET A 1 -44.06 -86.07 -60.35
N ASP A 2 -44.45 -85.06 -61.13
CA ASP A 2 -44.02 -83.65 -61.10
C ASP A 2 -45.13 -82.65 -61.53
N SER A 3 -46.16 -82.48 -60.71
CA SER A 3 -47.28 -81.57 -61.02
C SER A 3 -47.91 -80.90 -59.79
N ILE A 4 -47.18 -80.78 -58.67
CA ILE A 4 -47.69 -80.22 -57.40
C ILE A 4 -47.10 -78.85 -57.04
N ASN A 5 -46.07 -78.37 -57.76
CA ASN A 5 -45.42 -77.08 -57.50
C ASN A 5 -45.38 -76.17 -58.74
N ALA A 6 -46.53 -75.93 -59.38
CA ALA A 6 -46.65 -74.84 -60.35
C ALA A 6 -47.08 -73.57 -59.62
N ALA A 7 -46.33 -72.48 -59.78
CA ALA A 7 -46.78 -71.15 -59.36
C ALA A 7 -48.15 -70.85 -59.99
N PRO A 8 -49.09 -70.24 -59.26
CA PRO A 8 -50.43 -69.98 -59.78
C PRO A 8 -50.36 -69.11 -61.04
N LYS A 9 -51.13 -69.47 -62.06
CA LYS A 9 -51.30 -68.63 -63.27
C LYS A 9 -51.83 -67.26 -62.82
N THR A 10 -51.38 -66.19 -63.48
CA THR A 10 -51.58 -64.76 -63.12
C THR A 10 -53.04 -64.30 -62.95
N ASP A 11 -54.01 -65.17 -63.24
CA ASP A 11 -55.47 -64.92 -63.17
C ASP A 11 -56.15 -65.54 -61.92
N GLN A 12 -55.38 -66.11 -61.00
CA GLN A 12 -55.91 -66.76 -59.80
C GLN A 12 -56.02 -65.77 -58.64
N LYS A 13 -57.26 -65.48 -58.24
CA LYS A 13 -57.58 -64.56 -57.14
C LYS A 13 -57.24 -65.17 -55.79
N VAL A 14 -56.66 -64.38 -54.89
CA VAL A 14 -56.34 -64.78 -53.52
C VAL A 14 -56.67 -63.65 -52.54
N ILE A 15 -56.96 -64.00 -51.29
CA ILE A 15 -56.95 -63.07 -50.16
C ILE A 15 -55.87 -63.48 -49.16
N SER A 16 -55.03 -62.53 -48.76
CA SER A 16 -53.97 -62.70 -47.76
C SER A 16 -54.14 -61.61 -46.71
N LEU A 17 -54.27 -61.99 -45.45
CA LEU A 17 -54.50 -61.05 -44.35
C LEU A 17 -53.72 -61.47 -43.11
N LEU A 18 -53.27 -60.46 -42.39
CA LEU A 18 -52.70 -60.58 -41.06
C LEU A 18 -53.81 -60.24 -40.06
N CYS A 19 -54.08 -61.12 -39.11
CA CYS A 19 -55.10 -60.89 -38.08
C CYS A 19 -54.60 -61.28 -36.68
N SER A 20 -55.28 -60.78 -35.65
CA SER A 20 -55.09 -61.21 -34.28
C SER A 20 -55.68 -62.61 -34.04
N ARG A 21 -55.33 -63.22 -32.91
CA ARG A 21 -55.91 -64.50 -32.45
C ARG A 21 -57.42 -64.48 -32.30
N THR A 22 -57.99 -63.31 -32.01
CA THR A 22 -59.43 -63.16 -31.95
C THR A 22 -60.06 -63.24 -33.33
N GLY A 23 -59.36 -62.82 -34.39
CA GLY A 23 -59.84 -62.74 -35.78
C GLY A 23 -60.02 -61.31 -36.29
N ARG A 24 -59.47 -60.31 -35.58
CA ARG A 24 -59.45 -58.90 -35.98
C ARG A 24 -58.30 -58.66 -36.95
N ILE A 25 -58.58 -58.06 -38.11
CA ILE A 25 -57.58 -57.83 -39.15
C ILE A 25 -56.64 -56.67 -38.74
N SER A 26 -55.32 -56.89 -38.77
CA SER A 26 -54.30 -55.85 -38.55
C SER A 26 -53.80 -55.27 -39.87
N THR A 27 -53.53 -56.11 -40.86
CA THR A 27 -53.04 -55.70 -42.18
C THR A 27 -53.67 -56.59 -43.26
N ILE A 28 -54.14 -56.00 -44.35
CA ILE A 28 -54.54 -56.76 -45.55
C ILE A 28 -53.32 -56.78 -46.46
N VAL A 29 -52.77 -57.97 -46.72
CA VAL A 29 -51.59 -58.17 -47.56
C VAL A 29 -51.99 -58.20 -49.03
N ARG A 30 -53.13 -58.84 -49.36
CA ARG A 30 -53.71 -58.91 -50.70
C ARG A 30 -55.20 -59.20 -50.64
N ASP A 31 -56.01 -58.62 -51.52
CA ASP A 31 -57.46 -58.88 -51.58
C ASP A 31 -57.98 -58.81 -53.02
N ASP A 32 -57.81 -59.89 -53.78
CA ASP A 32 -58.25 -59.95 -55.18
C ASP A 32 -59.76 -60.21 -55.31
N TYR A 33 -60.42 -60.63 -54.22
CA TYR A 33 -61.85 -60.92 -54.17
C TYR A 33 -62.68 -59.69 -53.76
N GLY A 34 -62.04 -58.58 -53.37
CA GLY A 34 -62.72 -57.37 -52.90
C GLY A 34 -63.48 -57.57 -51.59
N ILE A 35 -63.10 -58.56 -50.79
CA ILE A 35 -63.76 -58.89 -49.52
C ILE A 35 -63.54 -57.77 -48.50
N SER A 36 -62.44 -57.01 -48.62
CA SER A 36 -62.14 -55.82 -47.81
C SER A 36 -63.21 -54.74 -47.91
N ALA A 37 -63.92 -54.62 -49.04
CA ALA A 37 -65.02 -53.66 -49.21
C ALA A 37 -66.26 -54.00 -48.37
N ARG A 38 -66.44 -55.29 -48.00
CA ARG A 38 -67.50 -55.76 -47.09
C ARG A 38 -67.09 -55.68 -45.61
N LEU A 39 -65.80 -55.49 -45.35
CA LEU A 39 -65.21 -55.33 -44.02
C LEU A 39 -65.11 -53.83 -43.72
N SER A 40 -66.19 -53.21 -43.28
CA SER A 40 -66.20 -51.78 -42.94
C SER A 40 -65.19 -51.51 -41.80
N GLY A 41 -64.02 -50.92 -42.13
CA GLY A 41 -63.05 -50.34 -41.19
C GLY A 41 -62.66 -51.19 -39.97
N GLY A 42 -61.73 -52.13 -40.13
CA GLY A 42 -61.17 -52.90 -39.00
C GLY A 42 -62.09 -54.02 -38.48
N GLY A 43 -62.96 -54.52 -39.35
CA GLY A 43 -63.89 -55.62 -39.07
C GLY A 43 -63.21 -56.96 -38.79
N HIS A 44 -63.99 -57.86 -38.19
CA HIS A 44 -63.57 -59.22 -37.87
C HIS A 44 -63.70 -60.08 -39.12
N VAL A 45 -62.73 -60.96 -39.43
CA VAL A 45 -62.83 -61.83 -40.64
C VAL A 45 -64.10 -62.68 -40.60
N ILE A 46 -64.57 -63.01 -39.40
CA ILE A 46 -65.80 -63.78 -39.16
C ILE A 46 -67.08 -63.02 -39.58
N SER A 47 -67.07 -61.68 -39.63
CA SER A 47 -68.28 -60.89 -39.89
C SER A 47 -68.83 -61.02 -41.31
N VAL A 48 -68.06 -61.60 -42.23
CA VAL A 48 -68.49 -61.88 -43.61
C VAL A 48 -68.94 -63.33 -43.83
N MET A 49 -69.09 -64.10 -42.74
CA MET A 49 -69.45 -65.53 -42.75
C MET A 49 -70.83 -65.74 -42.11
N ASP A 50 -71.54 -66.79 -42.51
CA ASP A 50 -72.71 -67.26 -41.75
C ASP A 50 -72.30 -67.86 -40.40
N GLU A 51 -73.26 -68.05 -39.48
CA GLU A 51 -73.00 -68.49 -38.10
C GLU A 51 -72.25 -69.83 -38.02
N MET A 52 -72.51 -70.76 -38.95
CA MET A 52 -71.86 -72.07 -38.97
C MET A 52 -70.41 -71.97 -39.47
N ASN A 53 -70.15 -71.20 -40.53
CA ASN A 53 -68.82 -71.01 -41.08
C ASN A 53 -67.96 -70.09 -40.21
N ALA A 54 -68.59 -69.14 -39.51
CA ALA A 54 -67.98 -68.33 -38.47
C ALA A 54 -67.36 -69.17 -37.35
N LEU A 55 -68.13 -70.14 -36.83
CA LEU A 55 -67.65 -71.05 -35.80
C LEU A 55 -66.48 -71.91 -36.30
N LYS A 56 -66.59 -72.45 -37.52
CA LYS A 56 -65.51 -73.23 -38.14
C LYS A 56 -64.24 -72.41 -38.42
N PHE A 57 -64.37 -71.12 -38.75
CA PHE A 57 -63.22 -70.24 -38.91
C PHE A 57 -62.60 -69.85 -37.57
N HIS A 58 -63.41 -69.70 -36.51
CA HIS A 58 -62.89 -69.53 -35.16
C HIS A 58 -62.10 -70.75 -34.69
N ASP A 59 -62.60 -71.96 -34.95
CA ASP A 59 -61.87 -73.21 -34.70
C ASP A 59 -60.56 -73.27 -35.48
N PHE A 60 -60.57 -72.82 -36.75
CA PHE A 60 -59.36 -72.67 -37.55
C PHE A 60 -58.35 -71.72 -36.88
N LEU A 61 -58.76 -70.54 -36.40
CA LEU A 61 -57.84 -69.60 -35.73
C LEU A 61 -57.30 -70.14 -34.40
N ASN A 62 -58.16 -70.77 -33.59
CA ASN A 62 -57.76 -71.37 -32.32
C ASN A 62 -56.76 -72.50 -32.53
N ARG A 63 -57.05 -73.37 -33.48
CA ARG A 63 -56.18 -74.47 -33.84
C ARG A 63 -54.89 -73.94 -34.48
N LEU A 64 -54.95 -72.84 -35.25
CA LEU A 64 -53.79 -72.23 -35.87
C LEU A 64 -52.84 -71.64 -34.82
N ASP A 65 -53.36 -71.02 -33.77
CA ASP A 65 -52.54 -70.53 -32.66
C ASP A 65 -51.86 -71.68 -31.89
N GLN A 66 -52.54 -72.83 -31.76
CA GLN A 66 -52.03 -74.03 -31.10
C GLN A 66 -50.99 -74.79 -31.96
N GLU A 67 -51.36 -75.14 -33.18
CA GLU A 67 -50.58 -75.98 -34.10
C GLU A 67 -49.54 -75.19 -34.91
N LYS A 68 -49.56 -73.86 -34.81
CA LYS A 68 -48.66 -72.89 -35.47
C LYS A 68 -48.77 -72.80 -36.99
N ALA A 69 -49.28 -73.84 -37.65
CA ALA A 69 -49.59 -73.83 -39.06
C ALA A 69 -50.75 -74.77 -39.37
N ILE A 70 -51.68 -74.33 -40.21
CA ILE A 70 -52.80 -75.15 -40.70
C ILE A 70 -52.89 -74.96 -42.20
N PHE A 71 -53.11 -76.05 -42.92
CA PHE A 71 -53.23 -76.01 -44.37
C PHE A 71 -54.47 -76.76 -44.84
N ASN A 72 -54.98 -76.34 -45.99
CA ASN A 72 -56.14 -76.94 -46.66
C ASN A 72 -57.39 -76.97 -45.78
N TRP A 73 -57.58 -75.95 -44.93
CA TRP A 73 -58.80 -75.85 -44.16
C TRP A 73 -59.94 -75.39 -45.07
N GLU A 74 -60.96 -76.22 -45.20
CA GLU A 74 -62.05 -76.03 -46.15
C GLU A 74 -63.24 -75.32 -45.51
N LEU A 75 -63.66 -74.20 -46.09
CA LEU A 75 -64.79 -73.40 -45.65
C LEU A 75 -65.59 -72.93 -46.85
N ASN A 76 -66.91 -73.09 -46.82
CA ASN A 76 -67.77 -72.52 -47.85
C ASN A 76 -68.07 -71.07 -47.46
N LEU A 77 -67.70 -70.12 -48.31
CA LEU A 77 -68.03 -68.71 -48.13
C LEU A 77 -69.02 -68.28 -49.20
N THR A 78 -69.98 -67.45 -48.82
CA THR A 78 -70.96 -66.92 -49.77
C THR A 78 -70.40 -65.70 -50.49
N LEU A 79 -70.07 -65.87 -51.77
CA LEU A 79 -69.66 -64.81 -52.67
C LEU A 79 -70.78 -64.60 -53.70
N GLU A 80 -71.26 -63.36 -53.84
CA GLU A 80 -72.33 -63.00 -54.80
C GLU A 80 -73.54 -63.96 -54.77
N ASP A 81 -74.05 -64.24 -53.56
CA ASP A 81 -75.20 -65.15 -53.30
C ASP A 81 -75.00 -66.61 -53.74
N ARG A 82 -73.75 -67.03 -53.95
CA ARG A 82 -73.39 -68.43 -54.20
C ARG A 82 -72.39 -68.95 -53.17
N PRO A 83 -72.59 -70.17 -52.63
CA PRO A 83 -71.58 -70.80 -51.80
C PRO A 83 -70.37 -71.19 -52.67
N VAL A 84 -69.20 -70.67 -52.32
CA VAL A 84 -67.93 -71.00 -52.96
C VAL A 84 -67.01 -71.62 -51.92
N LEU A 85 -66.42 -72.76 -52.26
CA LEU A 85 -65.44 -73.43 -51.40
C LEU A 85 -64.13 -72.65 -51.40
N PHE A 86 -63.69 -72.23 -50.21
CA PHE A 86 -62.38 -71.65 -49.96
C PHE A 86 -61.49 -72.64 -49.21
N TYR A 87 -60.23 -72.66 -49.64
CA TYR A 87 -59.14 -73.31 -48.97
C TYR A 87 -58.36 -72.25 -48.21
N PHE A 88 -58.24 -72.42 -46.91
CA PHE A 88 -57.49 -71.56 -46.02
C PHE A 88 -56.20 -72.22 -45.56
N ASN A 89 -55.11 -71.49 -45.75
CA ASN A 89 -53.80 -71.80 -45.21
C ASN A 89 -53.45 -70.71 -44.21
N GLY A 90 -53.02 -71.12 -43.01
CA GLY A 90 -52.67 -70.24 -41.92
C GLY A 90 -51.29 -70.55 -41.38
N GLY A 91 -50.58 -69.53 -40.93
CA GLY A 91 -49.38 -69.69 -40.12
C GLY A 91 -49.25 -68.55 -39.12
N VAL A 92 -48.61 -68.82 -38.00
CA VAL A 92 -48.24 -67.80 -37.02
C VAL A 92 -47.02 -67.04 -37.54
N PHE A 93 -47.11 -65.71 -37.59
CA PHE A 93 -46.04 -64.80 -37.98
C PHE A 93 -45.91 -63.71 -36.91
N ASP A 94 -44.83 -63.77 -36.13
CA ASP A 94 -44.65 -63.03 -34.87
C ASP A 94 -45.89 -63.19 -33.95
N ASP A 95 -46.51 -62.08 -33.55
CA ASP A 95 -47.72 -62.06 -32.71
C ASP A 95 -49.04 -62.04 -33.50
N HIS A 96 -48.96 -62.19 -34.83
CA HIS A 96 -50.12 -62.19 -35.72
C HIS A 96 -50.30 -63.54 -36.44
N LEU A 97 -51.52 -63.78 -36.92
CA LEU A 97 -51.88 -64.93 -37.73
C LEU A 97 -51.94 -64.49 -39.19
N LEU A 98 -51.05 -65.02 -40.03
CA LEU A 98 -51.15 -64.87 -41.48
C LEU A 98 -52.16 -65.91 -41.98
N VAL A 99 -53.24 -65.43 -42.59
CA VAL A 99 -54.27 -66.27 -43.18
C VAL A 99 -54.35 -65.96 -44.67
N VAL A 100 -54.26 -67.01 -45.48
CA VAL A 100 -54.32 -66.96 -46.93
C VAL A 100 -55.47 -67.85 -47.40
N GLY A 101 -56.44 -67.26 -48.08
CA GLY A 101 -57.63 -67.93 -48.59
C GLY A 101 -57.72 -67.89 -50.12
N SER A 102 -58.03 -69.03 -50.74
CA SER A 102 -58.22 -69.12 -52.20
C SER A 102 -59.32 -70.12 -52.57
N THR A 103 -59.96 -69.93 -53.73
CA THR A 103 -61.01 -70.84 -54.23
C THR A 103 -60.48 -72.09 -54.93
N TYR A 104 -59.17 -72.30 -54.86
CA TYR A 104 -58.47 -73.50 -55.30
C TYR A 104 -57.49 -73.88 -54.20
N ASN A 105 -57.15 -75.17 -54.08
CA ASN A 105 -56.10 -75.59 -53.15
C ASN A 105 -54.75 -75.14 -53.72
N PRO A 106 -54.09 -74.11 -53.16
CA PRO A 106 -52.92 -73.52 -53.77
C PRO A 106 -51.63 -74.30 -53.43
N GLY A 107 -51.72 -75.38 -52.65
CA GLY A 107 -50.58 -76.09 -52.09
C GLY A 107 -49.77 -75.23 -51.11
N TYR A 108 -48.78 -75.84 -50.46
CA TYR A 108 -47.95 -75.18 -49.46
C TYR A 108 -47.11 -74.02 -50.04
N SER A 109 -46.73 -74.12 -51.32
CA SER A 109 -45.79 -73.20 -51.97
C SER A 109 -46.27 -71.74 -52.00
N PHE A 110 -47.57 -71.49 -52.13
CA PHE A 110 -48.10 -70.13 -52.22
C PHE A 110 -48.08 -69.40 -50.87
N PHE A 111 -48.42 -70.10 -49.79
CA PHE A 111 -48.36 -69.54 -48.44
C PHE A 111 -46.94 -69.10 -48.07
N TYR A 112 -45.93 -69.92 -48.40
CA TYR A 112 -44.53 -69.57 -48.19
C TYR A 112 -44.06 -68.40 -49.07
N ASP A 113 -44.55 -68.27 -50.30
CA ASP A 113 -44.22 -67.13 -51.17
C ASP A 113 -44.71 -65.79 -50.59
N GLU A 114 -45.95 -65.75 -50.06
CA GLU A 114 -46.49 -64.56 -49.38
C GLU A 114 -45.73 -64.22 -48.09
N LEU A 115 -45.37 -65.24 -47.30
CA LEU A 115 -44.56 -65.03 -46.09
C LEU A 115 -43.16 -64.49 -46.43
N MET A 116 -42.54 -65.00 -47.51
CA MET A 116 -41.24 -64.51 -47.97
C MET A 116 -41.28 -63.06 -48.47
N LYS A 117 -42.38 -62.62 -49.09
CA LYS A 117 -42.55 -61.21 -49.53
C LYS A 117 -42.56 -60.25 -48.34
N ILE A 118 -43.32 -60.57 -47.29
CA ILE A 118 -43.40 -59.76 -46.07
C ILE A 118 -42.02 -59.65 -45.41
N ASN A 119 -41.34 -60.79 -45.25
CA ASN A 119 -40.01 -60.83 -44.62
C ASN A 119 -38.97 -60.05 -45.43
N ASN A 120 -38.97 -60.19 -46.76
CA ASN A 120 -38.07 -59.44 -47.64
C ASN A 120 -38.29 -57.92 -47.54
N GLN A 121 -39.53 -57.47 -47.44
CA GLN A 121 -39.85 -56.03 -47.34
C GLN A 121 -39.42 -55.44 -45.98
N GLN A 122 -39.58 -56.19 -44.89
CA GLN A 122 -39.05 -55.81 -43.57
C GLN A 122 -37.52 -55.73 -43.58
N MET A 123 -36.84 -56.71 -44.19
CA MET A 123 -35.37 -56.72 -44.29
C MET A 123 -34.81 -55.54 -45.09
N VAL A 124 -35.50 -55.11 -46.15
CA VAL A 124 -35.13 -53.91 -46.92
C VAL A 124 -35.27 -52.65 -46.06
N THR A 125 -36.38 -52.52 -45.34
CA THR A 125 -36.65 -51.36 -44.48
C THR A 125 -35.65 -51.28 -43.33
N LEU A 126 -35.31 -52.41 -42.72
CA LEU A 126 -34.30 -52.50 -41.66
C LEU A 126 -32.92 -52.13 -42.18
N ARG A 127 -32.52 -52.65 -43.34
CA ARG A 127 -31.24 -52.31 -43.97
C ARG A 127 -31.12 -50.82 -44.27
N ASP A 128 -32.20 -50.20 -44.78
CA ASP A 128 -32.22 -48.76 -45.03
C ASP A 128 -32.14 -47.93 -43.75
N THR A 129 -32.79 -48.39 -42.68
CA THR A 129 -32.74 -47.72 -41.37
C THR A 129 -31.35 -47.81 -40.74
N ILE A 130 -30.72 -49.00 -40.78
CA ILE A 130 -29.33 -49.20 -40.33
C ILE A 130 -28.38 -48.31 -41.13
N LYS A 131 -28.55 -48.22 -42.45
CA LYS A 131 -27.73 -47.36 -43.31
C LYS A 131 -27.88 -45.88 -42.95
N LYS A 132 -29.10 -45.40 -42.68
CA LYS A 132 -29.34 -44.02 -42.23
C LYS A 132 -28.70 -43.73 -40.88
N LEU A 133 -28.87 -44.62 -39.90
CA LEU A 133 -28.27 -44.48 -38.57
C LEU A 133 -26.74 -44.49 -38.63
N SER A 134 -26.16 -45.39 -39.43
CA SER A 134 -24.71 -45.45 -39.65
C SER A 134 -24.17 -44.14 -40.22
N ASN A 135 -24.85 -43.56 -41.22
CA ASN A 135 -24.43 -42.28 -41.79
C ASN A 135 -24.54 -41.13 -40.77
N GLN A 136 -25.62 -41.08 -39.98
CA GLN A 136 -25.78 -40.08 -38.92
C GLN A 136 -24.70 -40.19 -37.84
N ILE A 137 -24.29 -41.41 -37.47
CA ILE A 137 -23.20 -41.62 -36.50
C ILE A 137 -21.87 -41.09 -37.06
N VAL A 138 -21.57 -41.38 -38.33
CA VAL A 138 -20.33 -40.90 -38.98
C VAL A 138 -20.32 -39.38 -39.06
N GLU A 139 -21.42 -38.75 -39.52
CA GLU A 139 -21.53 -37.29 -39.60
C GLU A 139 -21.35 -36.63 -38.21
N LYS A 140 -21.98 -37.20 -37.17
CA LYS A 140 -21.85 -36.69 -35.81
C LYS A 140 -20.43 -36.85 -35.27
N MET A 141 -19.77 -38.00 -35.49
CA MET A 141 -18.37 -38.21 -35.09
C MET A 141 -17.43 -37.22 -35.79
N GLU A 142 -17.62 -36.97 -37.08
CA GLU A 142 -16.80 -35.99 -37.81
C GLU A 142 -17.00 -34.55 -37.30
N GLN A 143 -18.20 -34.21 -36.84
CA GLN A 143 -18.47 -32.91 -36.24
C GLN A 143 -17.80 -32.78 -34.86
N GLU A 144 -17.92 -33.80 -34.01
CA GLU A 144 -17.26 -33.83 -32.69
C GLU A 144 -15.74 -33.76 -32.82
N MET A 145 -15.15 -34.49 -33.78
CA MET A 145 -13.70 -34.46 -34.01
C MET A 145 -13.21 -33.08 -34.46
N ARG A 146 -13.95 -32.38 -35.34
CA ARG A 146 -13.63 -30.99 -35.73
C ARG A 146 -13.64 -30.03 -34.54
N THR A 147 -14.67 -30.13 -33.69
CA THR A 147 -14.74 -29.27 -32.49
C THR A 147 -13.61 -29.57 -31.50
N PHE A 148 -13.19 -30.83 -31.39
CA PHE A 148 -12.08 -31.22 -30.54
C PHE A 148 -10.73 -30.68 -31.05
N ASP A 149 -10.52 -30.71 -32.36
CA ASP A 149 -9.32 -30.15 -33.00
C ASP A 149 -9.25 -28.63 -32.81
N GLU A 150 -10.36 -27.90 -32.99
CA GLU A 150 -10.46 -26.46 -32.73
C GLU A 150 -10.17 -26.12 -31.26
N PHE A 151 -10.76 -26.88 -30.32
CA PHE A 151 -10.52 -26.70 -28.90
C PHE A 151 -9.05 -26.94 -28.54
N SER A 152 -8.42 -27.98 -29.13
CA SER A 152 -7.01 -28.28 -28.92
C SER A 152 -6.10 -27.18 -29.46
N ALA A 153 -6.42 -26.63 -30.63
CA ALA A 153 -5.68 -25.49 -31.21
C ALA A 153 -5.77 -24.24 -30.32
N LEU A 154 -6.98 -23.89 -29.87
CA LEU A 154 -7.20 -22.75 -28.98
C LEU A 154 -6.50 -22.92 -27.64
N ASN A 155 -6.54 -24.13 -27.06
CA ASN A 155 -5.86 -24.41 -25.80
C ASN A 155 -4.34 -24.27 -25.93
N ASN A 156 -3.76 -24.73 -27.04
CA ASN A 156 -2.33 -24.54 -27.31
C ASN A 156 -1.95 -23.05 -27.46
N GLU A 157 -2.80 -22.25 -28.12
CA GLU A 157 -2.60 -20.81 -28.23
C GLU A 157 -2.69 -20.12 -26.87
N LEU A 158 -3.67 -20.49 -26.04
CA LEU A 158 -3.85 -19.97 -24.68
C LEU A 158 -2.61 -20.27 -23.82
N VAL A 159 -2.08 -21.49 -23.87
CA VAL A 159 -0.85 -21.87 -23.17
C VAL A 159 0.35 -21.06 -23.66
N SER A 160 0.45 -20.79 -24.97
CA SER A 160 1.51 -19.95 -25.54
C SER A 160 1.42 -18.51 -25.02
N LEU A 161 0.23 -17.92 -25.04
CA LEU A 161 -0.03 -16.57 -24.53
C LEU A 161 0.25 -16.46 -23.03
N GLN A 162 -0.15 -17.45 -22.22
CA GLN A 162 0.17 -17.50 -20.80
C GLN A 162 1.68 -17.54 -20.55
N ARG A 163 2.44 -18.31 -21.34
CA ARG A 163 3.90 -18.35 -21.22
C ARG A 163 4.53 -17.00 -21.59
N GLN A 164 4.03 -16.34 -22.64
CA GLN A 164 4.52 -15.02 -23.04
C GLN A 164 4.20 -13.95 -21.99
N LEU A 165 2.99 -13.98 -21.41
CA LEU A 165 2.60 -13.09 -20.30
C LEU A 165 3.47 -13.32 -19.06
N ALA A 166 3.72 -14.58 -18.69
CA ALA A 166 4.61 -14.90 -17.57
C ALA A 166 6.04 -14.38 -17.80
N LYS A 167 6.57 -14.55 -19.01
CA LYS A 167 7.91 -14.05 -19.38
C LYS A 167 7.99 -12.53 -19.30
N THR A 168 7.04 -11.82 -19.91
CA THR A 168 7.01 -10.35 -19.90
C THR A 168 6.81 -9.78 -18.50
N ASN A 169 5.99 -10.42 -17.66
CA ASN A 169 5.84 -10.01 -16.25
C ASN A 169 7.15 -10.16 -15.45
N ILE A 170 7.92 -11.22 -15.68
CA ILE A 170 9.22 -11.40 -15.01
C ILE A 170 10.22 -10.34 -15.49
N GLU A 171 10.32 -10.10 -16.80
CA GLU A 171 11.18 -9.06 -17.37
C GLU A 171 10.83 -7.67 -16.84
N LEU A 172 9.54 -7.35 -16.77
CA LEU A 172 9.04 -6.10 -16.22
C LEU A 172 9.37 -5.95 -14.74
N LYS A 173 9.17 -7.02 -13.95
CA LYS A 173 9.49 -7.03 -12.52
C LYS A 173 10.98 -6.80 -12.28
N LEU A 174 11.85 -7.48 -13.02
CA LEU A 174 13.31 -7.30 -12.91
C LEU A 174 13.74 -5.90 -13.33
N ALA A 175 13.15 -5.34 -14.40
CA ALA A 175 13.43 -3.98 -14.83
C ALA A 175 13.01 -2.95 -13.77
N LYS A 176 11.86 -3.15 -13.12
CA LYS A 176 11.38 -2.32 -12.01
C LYS A 176 12.32 -2.39 -10.81
N GLU A 177 12.69 -3.59 -10.36
CA GLU A 177 13.60 -3.79 -9.22
C GLU A 177 14.98 -3.16 -9.48
N ASN A 178 15.51 -3.27 -10.71
CA ASN A 178 16.77 -2.62 -11.09
C ASN A 178 16.67 -1.10 -11.07
N ALA A 179 15.56 -0.53 -11.53
CA ALA A 179 15.34 0.92 -11.50
C ALA A 179 15.23 1.43 -10.05
N GLU A 180 14.45 0.75 -9.20
CA GLU A 180 14.29 1.11 -7.78
C GLU A 180 15.61 1.00 -7.00
N ASN A 181 16.40 -0.06 -7.25
CA ASN A 181 17.72 -0.21 -6.64
C ASN A 181 18.71 0.86 -7.08
N ALA A 182 18.69 1.24 -8.37
CA ALA A 182 19.53 2.31 -8.89
C ALA A 182 19.18 3.66 -8.24
N ASP A 183 17.88 3.94 -8.10
CA ASP A 183 17.41 5.20 -7.50
C ASP A 183 17.75 5.28 -6.00
N ARG A 184 17.51 4.19 -5.25
CA ARG A 184 17.92 4.10 -3.85
C ARG A 184 19.43 4.26 -3.67
N SER A 185 20.22 3.66 -4.55
CA SER A 185 21.68 3.79 -4.52
C SER A 185 22.13 5.23 -4.79
N LYS A 186 21.46 5.94 -5.70
CA LYS A 186 21.69 7.38 -5.98
C LYS A 186 21.39 8.22 -4.74
N SER A 187 20.27 7.99 -4.05
CA SER A 187 19.89 8.72 -2.83
C SER A 187 20.87 8.48 -1.68
N VAL A 188 21.25 7.22 -1.43
CA VAL A 188 22.25 6.87 -0.40
C VAL A 188 23.61 7.47 -0.74
N PHE A 189 24.04 7.43 -2.00
CA PHE A 189 25.30 8.02 -2.44
C PHE A 189 25.31 9.54 -2.19
N LEU A 190 24.24 10.24 -2.54
CA LEU A 190 24.15 11.69 -2.33
C LEU A 190 24.11 12.06 -0.84
N ALA A 191 23.38 11.30 -0.02
CA ALA A 191 23.35 11.49 1.43
C ALA A 191 24.74 11.32 2.07
N THR A 192 25.45 10.24 1.72
CA THR A 192 26.81 9.98 2.20
C THR A 192 27.79 11.05 1.71
N MET A 193 27.77 11.37 0.42
CA MET A 193 28.63 12.40 -0.16
C MET A 193 28.40 13.77 0.47
N SER A 194 27.16 14.12 0.79
CA SER A 194 26.90 15.38 1.49
C SER A 194 27.55 15.42 2.87
N HIS A 195 27.49 14.34 3.65
CA HIS A 195 28.18 14.29 4.94
C HIS A 195 29.71 14.37 4.78
N GLU A 196 30.25 13.63 3.81
CA GLU A 196 31.69 13.62 3.49
C GLU A 196 32.21 14.96 2.96
N ILE A 197 31.36 15.76 2.30
CA ILE A 197 31.75 17.11 1.84
C ILE A 197 31.45 18.16 2.92
N ARG A 198 30.38 18.02 3.71
CA ARG A 198 30.02 18.97 4.77
C ARG A 198 31.09 19.03 5.86
N SER A 199 31.63 17.89 6.26
CA SER A 199 32.63 17.81 7.33
C SER A 199 33.91 18.62 7.04
N PRO A 200 34.62 18.42 5.90
CA PRO A 200 35.79 19.23 5.55
C PRO A 200 35.43 20.69 5.29
N MET A 201 34.25 20.99 4.74
CA MET A 201 33.81 22.36 4.50
C MET A 201 33.54 23.15 5.79
N ASN A 202 32.89 22.53 6.77
CA ASN A 202 32.75 23.11 8.10
C ASN A 202 34.12 23.36 8.74
N GLY A 203 35.09 22.47 8.51
CA GLY A 203 36.48 22.66 8.93
C GLY A 203 37.14 23.89 8.28
N ILE A 204 36.99 24.07 6.96
CA ILE A 204 37.53 25.22 6.22
C ILE A 204 36.90 26.54 6.71
N ILE A 205 35.58 26.56 6.91
CA ILE A 205 34.85 27.74 7.39
C ILE A 205 35.31 28.08 8.81
N ALA A 206 35.36 27.10 9.71
CA ALA A 206 35.80 27.31 11.09
C ALA A 206 37.24 27.84 11.15
N MET A 207 38.15 27.26 10.35
CA MET A 207 39.54 27.72 10.31
C MET A 207 39.67 29.14 9.77
N SER A 208 38.83 29.49 8.79
CA SER A 208 38.79 30.82 8.21
C SER A 208 38.16 31.84 9.18
N GLU A 209 37.14 31.44 9.95
CA GLU A 209 36.56 32.24 11.02
C GLU A 209 37.59 32.53 12.13
N LEU A 210 38.38 31.53 12.54
CA LEU A 210 39.50 31.70 13.47
C LEU A 210 40.57 32.65 12.92
N LEU A 211 40.93 32.51 11.64
CA LEU A 211 41.86 33.43 10.99
C LEU A 211 41.33 34.86 11.01
N SER A 212 40.03 35.07 10.78
CA SER A 212 39.40 36.41 10.79
C SER A 212 39.50 37.13 12.14
N GLN A 213 39.65 36.37 13.24
CA GLN A 213 39.80 36.90 14.60
C GLN A 213 41.26 37.25 14.95
N SER A 214 42.21 36.96 14.06
CA SER A 214 43.64 37.26 14.23
C SER A 214 43.96 38.71 13.82
N GLU A 215 45.14 39.22 14.16
CA GLU A 215 45.63 40.44 13.52
C GLU A 215 45.93 40.16 12.03
N MET A 216 45.22 40.85 11.14
CA MET A 216 45.35 40.67 9.68
C MET A 216 45.42 42.02 8.97
N SER A 217 46.09 42.04 7.81
CA SER A 217 45.97 43.17 6.87
C SER A 217 44.58 43.20 6.22
N GLU A 218 44.19 44.36 5.67
CA GLU A 218 42.92 44.54 4.97
C GLU A 218 42.76 43.54 3.81
N GLN A 219 43.83 43.32 3.05
CA GLN A 219 43.85 42.36 1.94
C GLN A 219 43.74 40.89 2.40
N GLN A 220 44.29 40.55 3.57
CA GLN A 220 44.13 39.22 4.17
C GLN A 220 42.70 39.01 4.69
N ARG A 221 42.11 40.05 5.30
CA ARG A 221 40.72 40.01 5.77
C ARG A 221 39.74 39.81 4.62
N GLU A 222 39.95 40.51 3.50
CA GLU A 222 39.16 40.33 2.28
C GLU A 222 39.31 38.90 1.73
N SER A 223 40.55 38.38 1.68
CA SER A 223 40.81 37.01 1.22
C SER A 223 40.13 35.95 2.10
N VAL A 224 40.17 36.11 3.42
CA VAL A 224 39.50 35.21 4.37
C VAL A 224 37.98 35.30 4.23
N SER A 225 37.42 36.50 4.06
CA SER A 225 35.99 36.69 3.80
C SER A 225 35.57 35.94 2.54
N ILE A 226 36.34 36.02 1.46
CA ILE A 226 36.04 35.31 0.21
C ILE A 226 36.07 33.79 0.43
N ILE A 227 37.00 33.26 1.21
CA ILE A 227 37.06 31.81 1.52
C ILE A 227 35.83 31.39 2.32
N MET A 228 35.44 32.16 3.34
CA MET A 228 34.25 31.89 4.14
C MET A 228 32.98 31.93 3.29
N ASP A 229 32.81 32.97 2.48
CA ASP A 229 31.66 33.14 1.58
C ASP A 229 31.58 32.00 0.55
N SER A 230 32.73 31.60 0.00
CA SER A 230 32.82 30.48 -0.93
C SER A 230 32.46 29.16 -0.26
N GLY A 231 32.90 28.96 0.99
CA GLY A 231 32.58 27.76 1.75
C GLY A 231 31.11 27.66 2.11
N GLN A 232 30.53 28.77 2.56
CA GLN A 232 29.09 28.86 2.88
C GLN A 232 28.24 28.69 1.62
N LEU A 233 28.67 29.24 0.49
CA LEU A 233 28.04 29.02 -0.80
C LEU A 233 28.04 27.53 -1.14
N LEU A 234 29.19 26.86 -1.08
CA LEU A 234 29.30 25.44 -1.41
C LEU A 234 28.39 24.56 -0.53
N LEU A 235 28.34 24.84 0.78
CA LEU A 235 27.41 24.15 1.69
C LEU A 235 25.95 24.37 1.28
N THR A 236 25.60 25.57 0.85
CA THR A 236 24.26 25.87 0.32
C THR A 236 23.99 25.05 -0.94
N ILE A 237 24.92 24.98 -1.89
CA ILE A 237 24.77 24.16 -3.11
C ILE A 237 24.54 22.68 -2.76
N ILE A 238 25.34 22.14 -1.83
CA ILE A 238 25.23 20.73 -1.42
C ILE A 238 23.87 20.48 -0.76
N ASN A 239 23.43 21.38 0.12
CA ASN A 239 22.13 21.26 0.77
C ASN A 239 20.99 21.38 -0.23
N ASP A 240 21.09 22.26 -1.24
CA ASP A 240 20.10 22.40 -2.32
C ASP A 240 20.00 21.12 -3.16
N ILE A 241 21.14 20.51 -3.52
CA ILE A 241 21.17 19.24 -4.27
C ILE A 241 20.54 18.11 -3.45
N LEU A 242 20.84 18.05 -2.15
CA LEU A 242 20.22 17.09 -1.25
C LEU A 242 18.72 17.29 -1.12
N ASP A 243 18.28 18.54 -0.93
CA ASP A 243 16.87 18.89 -0.81
C ASP A 243 16.13 18.48 -2.09
N LEU A 244 16.67 18.79 -3.28
CA LEU A 244 16.10 18.36 -4.56
C LEU A 244 16.02 16.82 -4.65
N SER A 245 17.07 16.11 -4.24
CA SER A 245 17.12 14.65 -4.30
C SER A 245 16.08 14.01 -3.37
N LYS A 246 15.89 14.57 -2.16
CA LYS A 246 14.85 14.13 -1.22
C LYS A 246 13.44 14.41 -1.73
N ILE A 247 13.26 15.51 -2.46
CA ILE A 247 11.99 15.86 -3.11
C ILE A 247 11.69 14.86 -4.23
N GLU A 248 12.64 14.59 -5.13
CA GLU A 248 12.47 13.63 -6.25
C GLU A 248 12.15 12.21 -5.74
N ALA A 249 12.77 11.80 -4.63
CA ALA A 249 12.52 10.50 -3.99
C ALA A 249 11.23 10.43 -3.16
N GLY A 250 10.51 11.54 -2.99
CA GLY A 250 9.32 11.61 -2.13
C GLY A 250 9.61 11.44 -0.62
N GLU A 251 10.87 11.56 -0.20
CA GLU A 251 11.30 11.37 1.19
C GLU A 251 11.23 12.67 2.02
N MET A 252 11.04 13.83 1.37
CA MET A 252 10.93 15.10 2.08
C MET A 252 9.60 15.16 2.85
N LYS A 253 9.69 15.43 4.16
CA LYS A 253 8.52 15.64 5.04
C LYS A 253 8.54 17.05 5.60
N LEU A 254 7.38 17.69 5.64
CA LEU A 254 7.18 18.99 6.29
C LEU A 254 7.01 18.79 7.80
N GLU A 255 7.71 19.60 8.59
CA GLU A 255 7.49 19.64 10.03
C GLU A 255 6.21 20.42 10.32
N THR A 256 5.25 19.82 11.02
CA THR A 256 3.99 20.49 11.36
C THR A 256 4.05 20.94 12.81
N ALA A 257 4.42 22.20 13.03
CA ALA A 257 4.58 22.77 14.37
C ALA A 257 3.89 24.14 14.51
N PRO A 258 3.43 24.53 15.72
CA PRO A 258 2.96 25.88 15.96
C PRO A 258 4.10 26.90 15.81
N PHE A 259 3.86 27.96 15.03
CA PHE A 259 4.80 29.07 14.90
C PHE A 259 4.08 30.41 14.65
N ASP A 260 4.76 31.51 14.97
CA ASP A 260 4.25 32.85 14.67
C ASP A 260 4.73 33.30 13.28
N LEU A 261 3.77 33.44 12.35
CA LEU A 261 3.98 33.89 10.97
C LEU A 261 4.64 35.27 10.90
N ARG A 262 4.23 36.20 11.78
CA ARG A 262 4.76 37.56 11.82
C ARG A 262 6.20 37.56 12.30
N ALA A 263 6.49 36.82 13.37
CA ALA A 263 7.86 36.70 13.87
C ALA A 263 8.79 36.06 12.83
N ALA A 264 8.32 35.02 12.12
CA ALA A 264 9.09 34.37 11.06
C ALA A 264 9.41 35.33 9.91
N LEU A 265 8.44 36.15 9.49
CA LEU A 265 8.63 37.16 8.46
C LEU A 265 9.58 38.27 8.92
N GLU A 266 9.35 38.85 10.10
CA GLU A 266 10.18 39.92 10.67
C GLU A 266 11.66 39.51 10.78
N HIS A 267 11.92 38.26 11.22
CA HIS A 267 13.27 37.72 11.29
C HIS A 267 13.93 37.61 9.91
N THR A 268 13.20 37.14 8.89
CA THR A 268 13.72 37.10 7.51
C THR A 268 14.00 38.50 6.97
N MET A 269 13.11 39.46 7.23
CA MET A 269 13.29 40.84 6.79
C MET A 269 14.53 41.47 7.45
N GLN A 270 14.74 41.27 8.75
CA GLN A 270 15.93 41.77 9.46
C GLN A 270 17.23 41.21 8.87
N LEU A 271 17.25 39.92 8.52
CA LEU A 271 18.43 39.26 7.95
C LEU A 271 18.80 39.87 6.59
N LEU A 272 17.81 40.21 5.76
CA LEU A 272 18.03 40.75 4.41
C LEU A 272 18.15 42.28 4.37
N GLN A 273 17.72 42.97 5.42
CA GLN A 273 17.77 44.43 5.53
C GLN A 273 19.19 44.97 5.40
N SER A 274 20.16 44.32 6.04
CA SER A 274 21.58 44.73 5.98
C SER A 274 22.12 44.67 4.55
N ARG A 275 21.74 43.64 3.79
CA ARG A 275 22.13 43.44 2.40
C ARG A 275 21.44 44.43 1.46
N ALA A 276 20.17 44.73 1.69
CA ALA A 276 19.43 45.75 0.94
C ALA A 276 20.07 47.14 1.15
N GLN A 277 20.42 47.50 2.39
CA GLN A 277 21.09 48.77 2.70
C GLN A 277 22.46 48.92 2.01
N LEU A 278 23.24 47.84 1.92
CA LEU A 278 24.51 47.85 1.18
C LEU A 278 24.34 48.12 -0.32
N GLN A 279 23.20 47.74 -0.90
CA GLN A 279 22.82 48.04 -2.29
C GLN A 279 21.97 49.31 -2.43
N GLN A 280 21.78 50.06 -1.33
CA GLN A 280 20.96 51.26 -1.24
C GLN A 280 19.47 51.05 -1.55
N ASP A 281 18.98 49.80 -1.45
CA ASP A 281 17.59 49.47 -1.71
C ASP A 281 16.68 49.73 -0.49
N SER A 282 15.47 50.20 -0.77
CA SER A 282 14.38 50.39 0.20
C SER A 282 13.58 49.10 0.36
N LEU A 283 13.80 48.37 1.46
CA LEU A 283 13.06 47.15 1.80
C LEU A 283 11.90 47.45 2.77
N ARG A 284 10.65 47.16 2.37
CA ARG A 284 9.44 47.37 3.17
C ARG A 284 8.61 46.10 3.29
N CYS A 285 7.87 45.98 4.38
CA CYS A 285 6.97 44.86 4.64
C CYS A 285 5.60 45.33 5.13
N TYR A 286 4.54 44.70 4.61
CA TYR A 286 3.16 44.89 5.03
C TYR A 286 2.48 43.54 5.28
N ILE A 287 1.77 43.44 6.41
CA ILE A 287 0.95 42.27 6.74
C ILE A 287 -0.48 42.74 6.95
N ASP A 288 -1.43 42.15 6.22
CA ASP A 288 -2.85 42.37 6.41
C ASP A 288 -3.25 42.03 7.87
N PRO A 289 -3.79 42.99 8.65
CA PRO A 289 -4.17 42.78 10.05
C PRO A 289 -5.20 41.67 10.28
N ARG A 290 -5.92 41.24 9.24
CA ARG A 290 -6.92 40.16 9.32
C ARG A 290 -6.28 38.77 9.41
N ILE A 291 -5.01 38.64 9.02
CA ILE A 291 -4.27 37.38 9.07
C ILE A 291 -4.02 36.99 10.52
N HIS A 292 -4.36 35.76 10.88
CA HIS A 292 -4.02 35.20 12.19
C HIS A 292 -2.56 34.76 12.15
N THR A 293 -1.72 35.28 13.04
CA THR A 293 -0.27 35.01 12.96
C THR A 293 0.17 33.72 13.63
N PRO A 294 -0.45 33.24 14.75
CA PRO A 294 -0.17 31.91 15.29
C PRO A 294 -0.74 30.83 14.35
N VAL A 295 0.14 30.13 13.65
CA VAL A 295 -0.25 29.13 12.64
C VAL A 295 0.45 27.82 12.91
N VAL A 296 -0.07 26.75 12.35
CA VAL A 296 0.57 25.43 12.38
C VAL A 296 1.15 25.15 10.99
N GLY A 297 2.43 24.79 10.95
CA GLY A 297 3.15 24.43 9.73
C GLY A 297 4.66 24.42 9.93
N ASP A 298 5.42 24.42 8.82
CA ASP A 298 6.88 24.35 8.87
C ASP A 298 7.50 25.77 8.83
N ALA A 299 7.87 26.29 10.00
CA ALA A 299 8.48 27.61 10.11
C ALA A 299 9.83 27.69 9.38
N GLY A 300 10.58 26.59 9.32
CA GLY A 300 11.88 26.52 8.67
C GLY A 300 11.75 26.65 7.16
N ARG A 301 10.88 25.83 6.56
CA ARG A 301 10.60 25.85 5.12
C ARG A 301 9.92 27.13 4.69
N PHE A 302 9.02 27.66 5.51
CA PHE A 302 8.43 28.98 5.29
C PHE A 302 9.49 30.09 5.20
N ARG A 303 10.45 30.12 6.14
CA ARG A 303 11.57 31.07 6.08
C ARG A 303 12.45 30.82 4.86
N GLN A 304 12.71 29.57 4.50
CA GLN A 304 13.51 29.21 3.32
C GLN A 304 12.89 29.78 2.04
N VAL A 305 11.58 29.64 1.85
CA VAL A 305 10.83 30.25 0.74
C VAL A 305 11.02 31.77 0.70
N LEU A 306 10.82 32.44 1.84
CA LEU A 306 10.96 33.89 1.93
C LEU A 306 12.40 34.37 1.69
N ILE A 307 13.40 33.71 2.27
CA ILE A 307 14.83 34.04 2.08
C ILE A 307 15.19 33.91 0.60
N ASN A 308 14.65 32.92 -0.11
CA ASN A 308 14.91 32.75 -1.52
C ASN A 308 14.30 33.88 -2.36
N LEU A 309 12.99 34.14 -2.19
CA LEU A 309 12.28 35.12 -3.00
C LEU A 309 12.73 36.55 -2.71
N VAL A 310 12.77 36.95 -1.43
CA VAL A 310 13.23 38.28 -1.02
C VAL A 310 14.73 38.42 -1.27
N GLY A 311 15.52 37.37 -1.08
CA GLY A 311 16.94 37.37 -1.40
C GLY A 311 17.20 37.59 -2.89
N ASN A 312 16.39 37.02 -3.78
CA ASN A 312 16.45 37.28 -5.21
C ASN A 312 16.06 38.73 -5.53
N ALA A 313 14.99 39.25 -4.93
CA ALA A 313 14.60 40.66 -5.09
C ALA A 313 15.74 41.62 -4.70
N VAL A 314 16.40 41.39 -3.55
CA VAL A 314 17.56 42.17 -3.11
C VAL A 314 18.76 41.98 -4.05
N LYS A 315 18.96 40.78 -4.60
CA LYS A 315 20.08 40.49 -5.50
C LYS A 315 19.97 41.19 -6.86
N PHE A 316 18.75 41.36 -7.37
CA PHE A 316 18.49 41.83 -8.74
C PHE A 316 17.94 43.26 -8.82
N THR A 317 17.81 43.93 -7.68
CA THR A 317 17.49 45.35 -7.57
C THR A 317 18.77 46.13 -7.26
N GLN A 318 18.91 47.33 -7.82
CA GLN A 318 19.98 48.26 -7.50
C GLN A 318 19.39 49.66 -7.40
N ASP A 319 19.57 50.33 -6.26
CA ASP A 319 19.01 51.66 -5.98
C ASP A 319 17.49 51.72 -6.24
N GLY A 320 16.77 50.73 -5.70
CA GLY A 320 15.34 50.54 -5.95
C GLY A 320 14.49 50.29 -4.71
N GLU A 321 13.23 49.93 -4.93
CA GLU A 321 12.28 49.57 -3.88
C GLU A 321 11.92 48.09 -3.96
N ILE A 322 11.89 47.44 -2.79
CA ILE A 322 11.46 46.06 -2.61
C ILE A 322 10.37 46.05 -1.55
N GLU A 323 9.22 45.49 -1.88
CA GLU A 323 8.05 45.46 -1.02
C GLU A 323 7.53 44.02 -0.86
N VAL A 324 7.38 43.59 0.39
CA VAL A 324 6.81 42.30 0.75
C VAL A 324 5.43 42.50 1.36
N ARG A 325 4.38 41.97 0.73
CA ARG A 325 2.99 42.11 1.19
C ARG A 325 2.34 40.77 1.45
N LEU A 326 1.64 40.65 2.57
CA LEU A 326 0.85 39.47 2.91
C LEU A 326 -0.64 39.83 2.95
N TYR A 327 -1.45 39.11 2.16
CA TYR A 327 -2.90 39.28 2.05
C TYR A 327 -3.66 38.03 2.49
N LEU A 328 -4.79 38.22 3.17
CA LEU A 328 -5.74 37.15 3.43
C LEU A 328 -6.66 36.99 2.21
N LEU A 329 -6.61 35.85 1.52
CA LEU A 329 -7.50 35.55 0.40
C LEU A 329 -8.84 35.01 0.88
N SER A 330 -8.80 34.02 1.78
CA SER A 330 -9.99 33.40 2.34
C SER A 330 -9.70 32.78 3.70
N ARG A 331 -10.76 32.56 4.48
CA ARG A 331 -10.71 31.87 5.77
C ARG A 331 -11.92 30.94 5.87
N SER A 332 -11.67 29.66 6.10
CA SER A 332 -12.71 28.64 6.25
C SER A 332 -12.20 27.48 7.11
N GLY A 333 -13.06 26.92 7.97
CA GLY A 333 -12.75 25.69 8.72
C GLY A 333 -11.48 25.74 9.57
N GLY A 334 -11.17 26.88 10.21
CA GLY A 334 -9.93 27.05 10.99
C GLY A 334 -8.66 27.18 10.14
N ARG A 335 -8.75 27.11 8.82
CA ARG A 335 -7.65 27.37 7.89
C ARG A 335 -7.78 28.75 7.27
N GLN A 336 -6.64 29.32 6.88
CA GLN A 336 -6.57 30.59 6.18
C GLN A 336 -5.66 30.47 4.98
N LYS A 337 -6.15 30.90 3.83
CA LYS A 337 -5.37 30.99 2.60
C LYS A 337 -4.76 32.39 2.54
N ILE A 338 -3.43 32.45 2.53
CA ILE A 338 -2.67 33.69 2.46
C ILE A 338 -1.95 33.79 1.12
N ARG A 339 -1.83 35.02 0.60
CA ARG A 339 -1.01 35.36 -0.56
C ARG A 339 0.12 36.26 -0.12
N ILE A 340 1.34 35.90 -0.48
CA ILE A 340 2.57 36.61 -0.18
C ILE A 340 3.08 37.14 -1.51
N GLU A 341 3.24 38.45 -1.63
CA GLU A 341 3.73 39.13 -2.83
C GLU A 341 5.06 39.81 -2.50
N ILE A 342 6.07 39.57 -3.32
CA ILE A 342 7.39 40.19 -3.26
C ILE A 342 7.55 40.96 -4.55
N ARG A 343 7.43 42.28 -4.46
CA ARG A 343 7.57 43.19 -5.58
C ARG A 343 8.92 43.88 -5.52
N ASP A 344 9.63 43.89 -6.63
CA ASP A 344 10.89 44.61 -6.81
C ASP A 344 10.83 45.55 -8.01
N THR A 345 11.65 46.59 -8.00
CA THR A 345 11.86 47.50 -9.13
C THR A 345 13.17 47.20 -9.88
N GLY A 346 13.60 45.93 -9.86
CA GLY A 346 14.87 45.50 -10.44
C GLY A 346 14.83 45.35 -11.97
N ILE A 347 15.78 44.60 -12.50
CA ILE A 347 15.97 44.42 -13.96
C ILE A 347 14.77 43.79 -14.69
N GLY A 348 13.87 43.12 -13.96
CA GLY A 348 12.77 42.36 -14.52
C GLY A 348 13.19 41.15 -15.36
N ILE A 349 12.21 40.37 -15.81
CA ILE A 349 12.39 39.09 -16.49
C ILE A 349 11.54 39.10 -17.76
N SER A 350 12.08 38.59 -18.87
CA SER A 350 11.29 38.42 -20.11
C SER A 350 10.24 37.33 -19.95
N GLU A 351 9.15 37.40 -20.71
CA GLU A 351 8.06 36.41 -20.65
C GLU A 351 8.55 34.98 -20.96
N GLU A 352 9.50 34.84 -21.88
CA GLU A 352 10.12 33.54 -22.21
C GLU A 352 10.86 32.94 -21.01
N ASN A 353 11.66 33.76 -20.31
CA ASN A 353 12.46 33.32 -19.17
C ASN A 353 11.59 33.06 -17.94
N ALA A 354 10.53 33.84 -17.74
CA ALA A 354 9.59 33.68 -16.63
C ALA A 354 8.92 32.28 -16.65
N ARG A 355 8.59 31.75 -17.84
CA ARG A 355 7.98 30.41 -18.00
C ARG A 355 8.90 29.27 -17.60
N ARG A 356 10.22 29.47 -17.69
CA ARG A 356 11.24 28.44 -17.41
C ARG A 356 11.91 28.64 -16.05
N LEU A 357 11.60 29.72 -15.34
CA LEU A 357 12.28 30.16 -14.13
C LEU A 357 12.28 29.12 -13.00
N PHE A 358 11.21 28.33 -12.89
CA PHE A 358 11.07 27.30 -11.86
C PHE A 358 11.61 25.92 -12.28
N THR A 359 12.23 25.81 -13.46
CA THR A 359 12.83 24.54 -13.91
C THR A 359 14.19 24.33 -13.24
N PRO A 360 14.52 23.11 -12.76
CA PRO A 360 15.81 22.84 -12.11
C PRO A 360 17.00 23.19 -13.00
N PHE A 361 18.05 23.77 -12.41
CA PHE A 361 19.30 24.17 -13.06
C PHE A 361 19.19 25.26 -14.13
N TYR A 362 18.00 25.83 -14.33
CA TYR A 362 17.83 26.90 -15.31
C TYR A 362 18.32 28.25 -14.77
N GLN A 363 19.07 28.97 -15.61
CA GLN A 363 19.60 30.30 -15.32
C GLN A 363 19.47 31.17 -16.56
N VAL A 364 19.08 32.43 -16.37
CA VAL A 364 19.03 33.43 -17.45
C VAL A 364 20.46 33.90 -17.74
N ASP A 365 20.83 33.96 -19.03
CA ASP A 365 22.21 34.14 -19.55
C ASP A 365 23.12 35.04 -18.69
N SER A 366 24.28 34.46 -18.32
CA SER A 366 25.24 34.93 -17.31
C SER A 366 26.11 36.13 -17.73
N SER A 367 25.80 36.81 -18.83
CA SER A 367 26.64 37.88 -19.39
C SER A 367 26.51 39.24 -18.68
N LEU A 368 25.48 39.44 -17.84
CA LEU A 368 25.25 40.67 -17.08
C LEU A 368 25.47 40.51 -15.55
N THR A 369 25.74 39.30 -15.06
CA THR A 369 25.72 38.94 -13.62
C THR A 369 27.04 38.40 -13.09
N ASN A 370 28.17 38.91 -13.58
CA ASN A 370 29.55 38.49 -13.23
C ASN A 370 29.93 38.56 -11.74
N LYS A 371 29.01 38.90 -10.83
CA LYS A 371 29.26 38.98 -9.38
C LYS A 371 28.53 37.94 -8.53
N PHE A 372 27.54 37.20 -9.05
CA PHE A 372 26.72 36.31 -8.22
C PHE A 372 26.26 35.04 -8.96
N SER A 373 27.13 34.04 -9.00
CA SER A 373 26.78 32.67 -9.41
C SER A 373 25.71 32.11 -8.46
N SER A 374 24.47 31.97 -8.94
CA SER A 374 23.41 31.19 -8.26
C SER A 374 23.37 29.79 -8.87
N THR A 375 22.94 28.78 -8.12
CA THR A 375 22.86 27.38 -8.58
C THR A 375 21.75 27.11 -9.60
N GLY A 376 20.76 28.00 -9.71
CA GLY A 376 19.54 27.73 -10.48
C GLY A 376 18.61 26.70 -9.82
N LEU A 377 18.93 26.26 -8.59
CA LEU A 377 18.14 25.28 -7.85
C LEU A 377 17.14 25.94 -6.91
N GLY A 378 17.47 27.11 -6.36
CA GLY A 378 16.68 27.78 -5.33
C GLY A 378 15.19 27.95 -5.67
N LEU A 379 14.86 28.46 -6.85
CA LEU A 379 13.46 28.67 -7.25
C LEU A 379 12.73 27.34 -7.53
N SER A 380 13.41 26.33 -8.04
CA SER A 380 12.83 24.99 -8.24
C SER A 380 12.50 24.30 -6.90
N ILE A 381 13.38 24.44 -5.91
CA ILE A 381 13.15 23.94 -4.53
C ILE A 381 12.01 24.75 -3.89
N THR A 382 12.02 26.07 -4.04
CA THR A 382 10.97 26.96 -3.52
C THR A 382 9.60 26.56 -4.06
N LYS A 383 9.50 26.26 -5.37
CA LYS A 383 8.26 25.78 -5.97
C LYS A 383 7.78 24.46 -5.35
N HIS A 384 8.65 23.46 -5.22
CA HIS A 384 8.28 22.19 -4.61
C HIS A 384 7.87 22.35 -3.14
N LEU A 385 8.58 23.17 -2.36
CA LEU A 385 8.21 23.45 -0.97
C LEU A 385 6.82 24.07 -0.87
N VAL A 386 6.51 25.04 -1.73
CA VAL A 386 5.19 25.67 -1.78
C VAL A 386 4.10 24.66 -2.18
N GLU A 387 4.35 23.81 -3.17
CA GLU A 387 3.42 22.75 -3.59
C GLU A 387 3.19 21.72 -2.47
N MET A 388 4.25 21.32 -1.75
CA MET A 388 4.14 20.44 -0.58
C MET A 388 3.37 21.08 0.57
N MET A 389 3.45 22.40 0.72
CA MET A 389 2.64 23.18 1.68
C MET A 389 1.18 23.37 1.20
N GLY A 390 0.75 22.68 0.13
CA GLY A 390 -0.59 22.79 -0.45
C GLY A 390 -0.82 24.11 -1.18
N GLY A 391 0.25 24.80 -1.56
CA GLY A 391 0.24 26.14 -2.12
C GLY A 391 0.50 26.21 -3.62
N GLN A 392 0.58 27.44 -4.12
CA GLN A 392 0.94 27.77 -5.50
C GLN A 392 1.94 28.92 -5.53
N ILE A 393 2.81 28.95 -6.54
CA ILE A 393 3.80 30.02 -6.75
C ILE A 393 3.73 30.51 -8.19
N GLY A 394 3.99 31.79 -8.39
CA GLY A 394 4.11 32.37 -9.72
C GLY A 394 4.93 33.66 -9.72
N VAL A 395 5.06 34.22 -10.92
CA VAL A 395 5.80 35.45 -11.17
C VAL A 395 5.12 36.25 -12.27
N ASP A 396 4.97 37.54 -12.03
CA ASP A 396 4.53 38.55 -12.98
C ASP A 396 5.67 39.56 -13.14
N SER A 397 6.32 39.59 -14.30
CA SER A 397 7.53 40.38 -14.49
C SER A 397 7.62 40.95 -15.90
N ARG A 398 8.26 42.11 -16.02
CA ARG A 398 8.54 42.78 -17.29
C ARG A 398 9.95 43.34 -17.27
N LEU A 399 10.68 43.10 -18.36
CA LEU A 399 12.06 43.57 -18.50
C LEU A 399 12.15 45.09 -18.32
N GLY A 400 12.94 45.55 -17.35
CA GLY A 400 13.16 46.95 -17.01
C GLY A 400 12.11 47.59 -16.09
N GLU A 401 11.00 46.92 -15.76
CA GLU A 401 9.96 47.43 -14.85
C GLU A 401 9.98 46.75 -13.47
N GLY A 402 10.78 45.69 -13.29
CA GLY A 402 10.85 44.88 -12.08
C GLY A 402 10.04 43.59 -12.15
N SER A 403 9.95 42.89 -11.01
CA SER A 403 9.21 41.62 -10.89
C SER A 403 8.31 41.59 -9.67
N GLU A 404 7.22 40.83 -9.77
CA GLU A 404 6.33 40.49 -8.66
C GLU A 404 6.26 38.98 -8.55
N PHE A 405 6.92 38.44 -7.54
CA PHE A 405 6.82 37.03 -7.18
C PHE A 405 5.68 36.86 -6.19
N TRP A 406 4.86 35.84 -6.38
CA TRP A 406 3.76 35.57 -5.47
C TRP A 406 3.70 34.11 -5.06
N VAL A 407 3.31 33.89 -3.80
CA VAL A 407 3.11 32.59 -3.20
C VAL A 407 1.76 32.56 -2.51
N GLU A 408 0.95 31.55 -2.78
CA GLU A 408 -0.26 31.26 -2.05
C GLU A 408 -0.05 30.01 -1.20
N VAL A 409 -0.32 30.09 0.10
CA VAL A 409 -0.28 28.92 1.00
C VAL A 409 -1.51 28.88 1.88
N GLU A 410 -1.94 27.66 2.22
CA GLU A 410 -3.01 27.44 3.17
C GLU A 410 -2.42 27.01 4.52
N LEU A 411 -2.66 27.80 5.56
CA LEU A 411 -2.14 27.55 6.89
C LEU A 411 -3.27 27.33 7.88
N GLN A 412 -3.09 26.33 8.74
CA GLN A 412 -4.02 26.09 9.84
C GLN A 412 -3.78 27.10 10.95
N GLN A 413 -4.86 27.70 11.46
CA GLN A 413 -4.79 28.58 12.61
C GLN A 413 -4.54 27.74 13.85
N GLN A 414 -3.66 28.22 14.72
CA GLN A 414 -3.54 27.63 16.04
C GLN A 414 -4.81 28.00 16.84
N GLU A 415 -5.58 27.00 17.27
CA GLU A 415 -6.72 27.27 18.14
C GLU A 415 -6.23 27.94 19.41
N GLN A 416 -6.64 29.20 19.61
CA GLN A 416 -6.51 29.85 20.91
C GLN A 416 -7.35 29.04 21.90
N GLN A 417 -6.70 28.29 22.78
CA GLN A 417 -7.34 27.91 24.04
C GLN A 417 -7.85 29.21 24.68
N ARG A 418 -9.18 29.37 24.71
CA ARG A 418 -9.87 30.38 25.50
C ARG A 418 -9.61 30.05 26.97
N GLY A 419 -8.50 30.56 27.49
CA GLY A 419 -8.07 30.23 28.84
C GLY A 419 -6.77 30.91 29.25
N SER A 420 -6.67 32.23 29.07
CA SER A 420 -6.01 33.20 29.98
C SER A 420 -5.64 34.46 29.21
N ALA A 421 -6.51 35.47 29.27
CA ALA A 421 -6.10 36.85 29.04
C ALA A 421 -5.26 37.29 30.24
N ASP A 422 -3.95 37.03 30.18
CA ASP A 422 -2.89 37.74 30.93
C ASP A 422 -1.52 37.19 30.50
N SER A 423 -0.96 37.74 29.42
CA SER A 423 0.49 37.71 29.21
C SER A 423 0.95 38.82 28.26
N ALA A 424 0.67 40.07 28.62
CA ALA A 424 1.54 41.16 28.24
C ALA A 424 2.77 41.12 29.17
N GLY A 425 3.93 40.76 28.63
CA GLY A 425 5.22 40.84 29.33
C GLY A 425 5.75 39.54 29.94
N ARG A 426 5.98 38.49 29.15
CA ARG A 426 6.95 37.46 29.55
C ARG A 426 8.37 37.94 29.21
N PRO A 427 9.33 37.94 30.16
CA PRO A 427 10.73 38.22 29.86
C PRO A 427 11.25 37.19 28.87
N THR A 428 12.17 37.59 27.99
CA THR A 428 12.87 36.63 27.13
C THR A 428 13.65 35.65 28.02
N ALA A 429 13.82 34.38 27.59
CA ALA A 429 14.57 33.38 28.36
C ALA A 429 16.01 33.83 28.70
N VAL A 430 16.52 34.81 27.95
CA VAL A 430 17.82 35.47 28.14
C VAL A 430 17.81 36.41 29.36
N ASP A 431 16.72 37.14 29.61
CA ASP A 431 16.58 38.03 30.78
C ASP A 431 16.42 37.25 32.10
N GLY A 432 15.84 36.04 32.05
CA GLY A 432 15.63 35.18 33.24
C GLY A 432 16.90 34.55 33.81
N LEU A 433 18.01 34.58 33.08
CA LEU A 433 19.29 34.02 33.50
C LEU A 433 20.12 34.97 34.40
N ALA A 434 19.75 36.25 34.49
CA ALA A 434 20.48 37.27 35.27
C ALA A 434 20.52 37.01 36.79
N GLY A 435 19.70 36.09 37.31
CA GLY A 435 19.66 35.67 38.71
C GLY A 435 20.31 34.31 39.02
N LYS A 436 20.87 33.62 38.02
CA LYS A 436 21.55 32.32 38.21
C LYS A 436 23.03 32.53 38.57
N ASP A 437 23.56 31.67 39.44
CA ASP A 437 24.94 31.73 39.91
C ASP A 437 25.92 31.43 38.76
N THR A 438 26.55 32.48 38.22
CA THR A 438 27.51 32.42 37.11
C THR A 438 28.83 31.71 37.49
N ALA A 439 29.04 31.39 38.77
CA ALA A 439 30.15 30.56 39.23
C ALA A 439 29.90 29.05 39.07
N THR A 440 28.69 28.65 38.65
CA THR A 440 28.28 27.25 38.51
C THR A 440 29.13 26.49 37.48
N VAL A 441 29.67 25.34 37.88
CA VAL A 441 30.40 24.41 37.02
C VAL A 441 29.43 23.65 36.11
N ILE A 442 29.60 23.78 34.80
CA ILE A 442 28.91 22.99 33.77
C ILE A 442 29.92 22.05 33.11
N LEU A 443 29.60 20.77 33.01
CA LEU A 443 30.41 19.80 32.26
C LEU A 443 29.83 19.63 30.85
N LEU A 444 30.68 19.78 29.83
CA LEU A 444 30.35 19.55 28.43
C LEU A 444 31.15 18.35 27.91
N ALA A 445 30.47 17.25 27.63
CA ALA A 445 31.07 16.06 27.01
C ALA A 445 30.73 16.02 25.53
N GLU A 446 31.73 16.27 24.68
CA GLU A 446 31.63 16.35 23.23
C GLU A 446 32.99 15.95 22.63
N ASP A 447 33.00 14.98 21.73
CA ASP A 447 34.22 14.42 21.14
C ASP A 447 34.81 15.31 20.03
N ASN A 448 33.97 16.12 19.38
CA ASN A 448 34.40 17.07 18.38
C ASN A 448 34.84 18.40 19.02
N PRO A 449 36.15 18.77 18.95
CA PRO A 449 36.66 19.98 19.59
C PRO A 449 36.04 21.28 19.05
N VAL A 450 35.52 21.28 17.81
CA VAL A 450 34.81 22.43 17.22
C VAL A 450 33.44 22.61 17.87
N ASN A 451 32.66 21.55 17.98
CA ASN A 451 31.34 21.59 18.63
C ASN A 451 31.47 21.95 20.12
N GLN A 452 32.52 21.43 20.76
CA GLN A 452 32.88 21.75 22.13
C GLN A 452 33.13 23.27 22.26
N HIS A 453 33.91 23.85 21.35
CA HIS A 453 34.21 25.28 21.35
C HIS A 453 32.98 26.15 21.09
N VAL A 454 32.14 25.80 20.11
CA VAL A 454 30.91 26.54 19.79
C VAL A 454 29.96 26.56 20.99
N THR A 455 29.72 25.40 21.60
CA THR A 455 28.84 25.29 22.77
C THR A 455 29.41 26.06 23.97
N MET A 456 30.73 26.05 24.18
CA MET A 456 31.38 26.88 25.20
C MET A 456 31.20 28.38 24.94
N LEU A 457 31.31 28.86 23.70
CA LEU A 457 31.06 30.27 23.37
C LEU A 457 29.61 30.67 23.64
N GLN A 458 28.65 29.79 23.33
CA GLN A 458 27.24 30.01 23.63
C GLN A 458 26.99 30.08 25.14
N LEU A 459 27.56 29.16 25.92
CA LEU A 459 27.51 29.18 27.40
C LEU A 459 28.11 30.48 27.97
N ARG A 460 29.25 30.92 27.45
CA ARG A 460 29.89 32.20 27.85
C ARG A 460 29.03 33.41 27.53
N LYS A 461 28.40 33.46 26.35
CA LYS A 461 27.45 34.53 25.98
C LYS A 461 26.24 34.58 26.93
N LEU A 462 25.85 33.43 27.49
CA LEU A 462 24.79 33.32 28.50
C LEU A 462 25.28 33.56 29.93
N GLY A 463 26.55 33.94 30.13
CA GLY A 463 27.12 34.30 31.43
C GLY A 463 27.82 33.16 32.19
N PHE A 464 27.91 31.95 31.62
CA PHE A 464 28.59 30.81 32.25
C PHE A 464 30.03 30.71 31.75
N SER A 465 30.99 31.14 32.58
CA SER A 465 32.41 31.08 32.28
C SER A 465 33.11 29.82 32.81
N ASN A 466 32.50 29.13 33.77
CA ASN A 466 33.05 27.94 34.44
C ASN A 466 32.56 26.64 33.76
N VAL A 467 33.05 26.38 32.54
CA VAL A 467 32.71 25.18 31.76
C VAL A 467 33.92 24.26 31.70
N ILE A 468 33.72 23.00 32.07
CA ILE A 468 34.73 21.94 31.97
C ILE A 468 34.37 21.08 30.77
N ALA A 469 35.35 20.73 29.96
CA ALA A 469 35.14 20.05 28.70
C ALA A 469 35.76 18.65 28.74
N ALA A 470 35.01 17.63 28.29
CA ALA A 470 35.44 16.25 28.15
C ALA A 470 35.35 15.85 26.67
N GLY A 471 36.32 15.10 26.17
CA GLY A 471 36.37 14.62 24.77
C GLY A 471 35.80 13.22 24.56
N ASN A 472 35.37 12.53 25.62
CA ASN A 472 34.72 11.22 25.54
C ASN A 472 33.94 10.90 26.84
N GLY A 473 33.18 9.81 26.84
CA GLY A 473 32.36 9.42 27.98
C GLY A 473 33.13 8.96 29.22
N GLU A 474 34.33 8.37 29.10
CA GLU A 474 35.13 8.00 30.28
C GLU A 474 35.64 9.24 31.01
N GLU A 475 36.21 10.19 30.25
CA GLU A 475 36.66 11.48 30.77
C GLU A 475 35.50 12.25 31.40
N ALA A 476 34.29 12.18 30.82
CA ALA A 476 33.11 12.79 31.40
C ALA A 476 32.76 12.23 32.80
N VAL A 477 32.87 10.91 32.99
CA VAL A 477 32.63 10.26 34.29
C VAL A 477 33.70 10.65 35.31
N GLU A 478 34.98 10.73 34.90
CA GLU A 478 36.08 11.16 35.77
C GLU A 478 35.94 12.62 36.21
N LEU A 479 35.66 13.52 35.26
CA LEU A 479 35.49 14.94 35.51
C LEU A 479 34.23 15.24 36.32
N TRP A 480 33.15 14.49 36.11
CA TRP A 480 31.96 14.54 36.96
C TRP A 480 32.30 14.26 38.42
N LYS A 481 33.04 13.17 38.69
CA LYS A 481 33.43 12.79 40.05
C LYS A 481 34.38 13.79 40.70
N LYS A 482 35.27 14.40 39.92
CA LYS A 482 36.29 15.32 40.42
C LYS A 482 35.77 16.73 40.69
N HIS A 483 34.84 17.22 39.85
CA HIS A 483 34.44 18.63 39.83
C HIS A 483 32.98 18.86 40.25
N GLU A 484 32.21 17.81 40.49
CA GLU A 484 30.81 17.86 40.96
C GLU A 484 29.99 18.91 40.19
N PRO A 485 29.93 18.81 38.84
CA PRO A 485 29.23 19.80 38.03
C PRO A 485 27.75 19.84 38.40
N ARG A 486 27.12 21.00 38.28
CA ARG A 486 25.67 21.13 38.55
C ARG A 486 24.80 20.77 37.35
N LEU A 487 25.38 20.66 36.17
CA LEU A 487 24.71 20.25 34.94
C LEU A 487 25.72 19.62 33.99
N ILE A 488 25.32 18.57 33.30
CA ILE A 488 26.11 17.92 32.26
C ILE A 488 25.38 18.05 30.92
N LEU A 489 26.05 18.61 29.91
CA LEU A 489 25.65 18.51 28.50
C LEU A 489 26.46 17.35 27.89
N MET A 490 25.80 16.34 27.34
CA MET A 490 26.47 15.09 26.96
C MET A 490 26.07 14.65 25.56
N ASP A 491 27.03 14.55 24.65
CA ASP A 491 26.81 13.94 23.35
C ASP A 491 26.47 12.45 23.47
N ASN A 492 25.48 12.01 22.68
CA ASN A 492 25.09 10.61 22.62
C ASN A 492 26.17 9.74 21.97
N GLN A 493 26.86 10.25 20.95
CA GLN A 493 27.84 9.49 20.17
C GLN A 493 29.24 10.02 20.45
N MET A 494 30.02 9.27 21.24
CA MET A 494 31.42 9.58 21.54
C MET A 494 32.25 8.29 21.49
N PRO A 495 33.56 8.37 21.15
CA PRO A 495 34.46 7.22 21.16
C PRO A 495 34.73 6.71 22.59
N LEU A 496 35.22 5.47 22.70
CA LEU A 496 35.54 4.74 23.94
C LEU A 496 34.31 4.39 24.80
N LEU A 497 33.60 5.40 25.31
CA LEU A 497 32.38 5.26 26.08
C LEU A 497 31.34 6.22 25.52
N ASP A 498 30.22 5.69 25.06
CA ASP A 498 29.14 6.51 24.50
C ASP A 498 28.37 7.26 25.61
N GLY A 499 27.59 8.28 25.22
CA GLY A 499 26.86 9.11 26.18
C GLY A 499 25.84 8.33 27.02
N PHE A 500 25.19 7.32 26.44
CA PHE A 500 24.21 6.49 27.16
C PHE A 500 24.89 5.65 28.25
N GLN A 501 26.03 5.04 27.94
CA GLN A 501 26.83 4.25 28.86
C GLN A 501 27.45 5.14 29.95
N ALA A 502 27.91 6.34 29.59
CA ALA A 502 28.43 7.32 30.55
C ALA A 502 27.35 7.77 31.53
N ALA A 503 26.16 8.13 31.05
CA ALA A 503 25.02 8.48 31.90
C ALA A 503 24.62 7.34 32.84
N GLY A 504 24.51 6.11 32.32
CA GLY A 504 24.21 4.93 33.15
C GLY A 504 25.27 4.65 34.22
N ARG A 505 26.55 4.91 33.92
CA ARG A 505 27.66 4.76 34.88
C ARG A 505 27.60 5.84 35.97
N ILE A 506 27.31 7.09 35.62
CA ILE A 506 27.10 8.19 36.57
C ILE A 506 25.94 7.84 37.52
N ARG A 507 24.78 7.41 36.99
CA ARG A 507 23.62 7.03 37.82
C ARG A 507 23.90 5.90 38.80
N LYS A 508 24.65 4.87 38.37
CA LYS A 508 25.06 3.76 39.26
C LYS A 508 25.97 4.24 40.38
N LEU A 509 26.90 5.16 40.09
CA LEU A 509 27.80 5.73 41.07
C LEU A 509 27.05 6.65 42.05
N GLU A 510 26.14 7.49 41.57
CA GLU A 510 25.28 8.32 42.41
C GLU A 510 24.45 7.48 43.39
N ALA A 511 23.83 6.40 42.89
CA ALA A 511 23.05 5.49 43.74
C ALA A 511 23.91 4.75 44.77
N ARG A 512 25.15 4.37 44.40
CA ARG A 512 26.08 3.66 45.29
C ARG A 512 26.66 4.57 46.38
N GLU A 513 26.90 5.84 46.07
CA GLU A 513 27.52 6.82 46.96
C GLU A 513 26.47 7.75 47.63
N GLU A 514 25.17 7.44 47.48
CA GLU A 514 24.03 8.21 48.00
C GLU A 514 24.06 9.71 47.62
N MET A 515 24.56 10.02 46.43
CA MET A 515 24.66 11.38 45.92
C MET A 515 23.34 11.85 45.29
N ALA A 516 23.11 13.16 45.29
CA ALA A 516 22.02 13.76 44.53
C ALA A 516 22.26 13.63 43.03
N ALA A 517 21.22 13.24 42.29
CA ALA A 517 21.31 13.08 40.84
C ALA A 517 21.60 14.40 40.12
N VAL A 518 22.72 14.48 39.41
CA VAL A 518 23.05 15.62 38.55
C VAL A 518 22.15 15.63 37.31
N PRO A 519 21.61 16.78 36.88
CA PRO A 519 20.96 16.91 35.58
C PRO A 519 21.91 16.57 34.42
N ILE A 520 21.54 15.60 33.60
CA ILE A 520 22.25 15.21 32.37
C ILE A 520 21.35 15.51 31.18
N ILE A 521 21.79 16.37 30.27
CA ILE A 521 21.07 16.76 29.06
C ILE A 521 21.78 16.18 27.84
N ALA A 522 21.07 15.35 27.08
CA ALA A 522 21.59 14.72 25.86
C ALA A 522 21.78 15.76 24.74
N LEU A 523 22.90 15.73 24.02
CA LEU A 523 23.08 16.42 22.75
C LEU A 523 22.91 15.38 21.63
N THR A 524 21.89 15.55 20.79
CA THR A 524 21.46 14.53 19.83
C THR A 524 21.57 15.04 18.39
N ALA A 525 22.04 14.22 17.45
CA ALA A 525 22.10 14.60 16.04
C ALA A 525 20.74 14.57 15.34
N ASN A 526 19.75 13.86 15.90
CA ASN A 526 18.41 13.70 15.34
C ASN A 526 17.37 13.72 16.47
N ALA A 527 16.38 14.60 16.39
CA ALA A 527 15.30 14.72 17.39
C ALA A 527 14.19 13.66 17.19
N MET A 528 14.52 12.48 16.68
CA MET A 528 13.53 11.42 16.45
C MET A 528 13.10 10.79 17.77
N ILE A 529 11.83 10.39 17.83
CA ILE A 529 11.14 9.85 19.03
C ILE A 529 11.94 8.72 19.71
N GLY A 530 12.64 7.88 18.93
CA GLY A 530 13.43 6.76 19.47
C GLY A 530 14.74 7.13 20.19
N ASP A 531 15.40 8.25 19.84
CA ASP A 531 16.63 8.68 20.52
C ASP A 531 16.32 9.30 21.88
N ARG A 532 15.15 9.94 22.01
CA ARG A 532 14.64 10.47 23.28
C ARG A 532 14.41 9.35 24.29
N ASP A 533 13.71 8.28 23.88
CA ASP A 533 13.39 7.15 24.77
C ASP A 533 14.64 6.42 25.23
N ARG A 534 15.66 6.31 24.36
CA ARG A 534 16.97 5.76 24.70
C ARG A 534 17.72 6.64 25.70
N SER A 535 17.72 7.96 25.52
CA SER A 535 18.38 8.90 26.44
C SER A 535 17.75 8.87 27.84
N ILE A 536 16.42 8.86 27.93
CA ILE A 536 15.71 8.78 29.20
C ILE A 536 15.93 7.42 29.88
N SER A 537 15.86 6.32 29.12
CA SER A 537 16.10 4.97 29.64
C SER A 537 17.54 4.78 30.16
N ALA A 538 18.50 5.51 29.60
CA ALA A 538 19.89 5.56 30.08
C ALA A 538 20.08 6.43 31.34
N GLY A 539 19.03 7.12 31.82
CA GLY A 539 19.05 7.94 33.02
C GLY A 539 19.34 9.44 32.78
N MET A 540 19.26 9.92 31.54
CA MET A 540 19.34 11.35 31.21
C MET A 540 18.01 12.06 31.49
N ASN A 541 18.06 13.37 31.73
CA ASN A 541 16.93 14.17 32.20
C ASN A 541 16.19 14.91 31.08
N ASP A 542 16.89 15.33 30.04
CA ASP A 542 16.34 16.08 28.91
C ASP A 542 17.25 15.95 27.68
N TYR A 543 16.90 16.59 26.56
CA TYR A 543 17.69 16.54 25.33
C TYR A 543 17.70 17.87 24.56
N LEU A 544 18.74 18.06 23.75
CA LEU A 544 18.92 19.16 22.80
C LEU A 544 19.33 18.59 21.45
N ALA A 545 18.60 18.95 20.41
CA ALA A 545 18.95 18.59 19.04
C ALA A 545 20.07 19.51 18.52
N LYS A 546 21.08 18.91 17.89
CA LYS A 546 22.15 19.59 17.16
C LYS A 546 21.61 20.04 15.79
N PRO A 547 21.93 21.25 15.30
CA PRO A 547 22.81 22.24 15.94
C PRO A 547 22.15 22.94 17.13
N VAL A 548 22.90 23.10 18.23
CA VAL A 548 22.43 23.76 19.46
C VAL A 548 22.33 25.27 19.20
N THR A 549 21.15 25.86 19.39
CA THR A 549 20.95 27.31 19.30
C THR A 549 21.01 27.97 20.67
N LEU A 550 21.34 29.27 20.71
CA LEU A 550 21.50 30.03 21.95
C LEU A 550 20.20 30.07 22.78
N GLU A 551 19.05 30.19 22.13
CA GLU A 551 17.73 30.25 22.76
C GLU A 551 17.33 28.91 23.39
N LYS A 552 17.57 27.80 22.67
CA LYS A 552 17.28 26.45 23.16
C LYS A 552 18.18 26.11 24.34
N LEU A 553 19.47 26.46 24.25
CA LEU A 553 20.42 26.30 25.34
C LEU A 553 20.02 27.14 26.56
N ALA A 554 19.68 28.42 26.37
CA ALA A 554 19.20 29.29 27.44
C ALA A 554 17.95 28.72 28.16
N GLY A 555 17.00 28.19 27.39
CA GLY A 555 15.79 27.57 27.95
C GLY A 555 16.08 26.33 28.81
N ILE A 556 17.00 25.46 28.37
CA ILE A 556 17.43 24.28 29.15
C ILE A 556 18.17 24.71 30.42
N LEU A 557 19.09 25.67 30.31
CA LEU A 557 19.84 26.17 31.46
C LEU A 557 18.89 26.81 32.49
N LEU A 558 17.93 27.63 32.05
CA LEU A 558 16.94 28.24 32.94
C LEU A 558 16.11 27.19 33.70
N ARG A 559 15.77 26.07 33.04
CA ARG A 559 14.98 24.98 33.60
C ARG A 559 15.75 24.12 34.61
N TRP A 560 16.97 23.72 34.25
CA TRP A 560 17.71 22.68 34.96
C TRP A 560 18.79 23.19 35.90
N LEU A 561 19.25 24.44 35.77
CA LEU A 561 20.15 25.03 36.76
C LEU A 561 19.34 25.52 37.98
N PRO A 562 19.79 25.22 39.22
CA PRO A 562 19.20 25.78 40.44
C PRO A 562 19.34 27.31 40.50
N ASP A 563 18.39 28.02 41.12
CA ASP A 563 18.57 29.43 41.49
C ASP A 563 19.57 29.59 42.66
N ALA A 564 20.13 30.80 42.83
CA ALA A 564 21.07 31.13 43.91
C ALA A 564 20.55 30.86 45.34
N MET A 565 19.25 30.62 45.51
CA MET A 565 18.60 30.22 46.77
C MET A 565 18.47 28.69 46.96
N GLY A 566 19.13 27.86 46.13
CA GLY A 566 19.12 26.41 46.27
C GLY A 566 17.76 25.74 45.98
N HIS A 567 16.87 26.42 45.27
CA HIS A 567 15.59 25.84 44.85
C HIS A 567 15.82 24.76 43.79
N ARG A 568 15.26 23.57 44.03
CA ARG A 568 15.32 22.42 43.11
C ARG A 568 14.83 22.84 41.70
N PRO A 569 15.45 22.31 40.63
CA PRO A 569 15.04 22.60 39.27
C PRO A 569 13.54 22.35 39.08
N LEU A 570 12.91 23.19 38.25
CA LEU A 570 11.52 23.00 37.84
C LEU A 570 11.42 21.62 37.21
N ALA A 571 10.63 20.74 37.82
CA ALA A 571 10.34 19.43 37.26
C ALA A 571 9.86 19.60 35.81
N PRO A 572 10.21 18.70 34.88
CA PRO A 572 9.66 18.72 33.52
C PRO A 572 8.13 18.79 33.60
N PRO A 573 7.44 19.37 32.60
CA PRO A 573 6.00 19.30 32.54
C PRO A 573 5.59 17.85 32.78
N ASN A 574 4.82 17.67 33.84
CA ASN A 574 4.36 16.41 34.35
C ASN A 574 3.39 15.80 33.32
N THR A 575 3.92 15.20 32.26
CA THR A 575 3.36 13.92 31.81
C THR A 575 3.99 12.89 32.74
N ALA A 576 3.43 12.80 33.95
CA ALA A 576 3.54 11.60 34.75
C ALA A 576 3.22 10.41 33.83
N PRO A 577 3.85 9.25 34.05
CA PRO A 577 3.61 8.06 33.25
C PRO A 577 2.11 7.80 33.32
N ASP A 578 1.40 7.97 32.19
CA ASP A 578 0.28 7.07 31.96
C ASP A 578 0.86 5.68 32.19
N GLU A 579 0.14 4.87 32.98
CA GLU A 579 0.32 3.42 32.98
C GLU A 579 0.63 2.98 31.55
N PRO A 580 1.59 2.06 31.34
CA PRO A 580 2.03 1.71 29.99
C PRO A 580 0.79 1.41 29.17
N LYS A 581 0.39 2.35 28.29
CA LYS A 581 -0.81 2.17 27.48
C LYS A 581 -0.58 0.88 26.72
N LEU A 582 -1.44 -0.10 26.97
CA LEU A 582 -1.35 -1.37 26.26
C LEU A 582 -1.56 -1.09 24.77
N VAL A 583 -2.43 -0.13 24.45
CA VAL A 583 -2.83 0.24 23.09
C VAL A 583 -2.65 1.74 22.82
N SER A 584 -2.07 2.07 21.67
CA SER A 584 -1.98 3.44 21.14
C SER A 584 -3.14 3.74 20.21
N VAL A 585 -4.04 4.62 20.65
CA VAL A 585 -5.16 5.12 19.83
C VAL A 585 -4.65 5.90 18.62
N ASP A 586 -3.52 6.60 18.74
CA ASP A 586 -2.93 7.36 17.62
C ASP A 586 -2.50 6.43 16.47
N THR A 587 -2.01 5.23 16.78
CA THR A 587 -1.62 4.24 15.76
C THR A 587 -2.84 3.62 15.07
N LEU A 588 -3.96 3.48 15.79
CA LEU A 588 -5.23 3.07 15.19
C LEU A 588 -5.84 4.18 14.34
N ALA A 589 -5.65 5.44 14.73
CA ALA A 589 -6.07 6.62 13.98
C ALA A 589 -5.33 6.77 12.63
N ASP A 590 -4.10 6.26 12.55
CA ASP A 590 -3.34 6.16 11.28
C ASP A 590 -3.91 5.09 10.33
N ILE A 591 -4.54 4.04 10.85
CA ILE A 591 -5.17 2.97 10.06
C ILE A 591 -6.60 3.38 9.65
N ALA A 592 -7.36 3.94 10.59
CA ALA A 592 -8.71 4.44 10.37
C ALA A 592 -8.93 5.76 11.15
N PRO A 593 -9.21 6.89 10.46
CA PRO A 593 -9.30 8.20 11.10
C PRO A 593 -10.50 8.31 12.04
N LEU A 594 -10.31 9.00 13.17
CA LEU A 594 -11.37 9.26 14.14
C LEU A 594 -12.39 10.32 13.63
N PRO A 595 -13.68 10.23 14.02
CA PRO A 595 -14.30 9.15 14.79
C PRO A 595 -14.58 7.91 13.92
N TRP A 596 -14.38 6.72 14.49
CA TRP A 596 -14.56 5.46 13.76
C TRP A 596 -16.02 5.25 13.35
N SER A 597 -16.25 4.98 12.06
CA SER A 597 -17.54 4.51 11.56
C SER A 597 -17.71 3.00 11.81
N GLY A 598 -18.91 2.47 11.63
CA GLY A 598 -19.16 1.02 11.83
C GLY A 598 -18.31 0.12 10.92
N ASP A 599 -17.95 0.60 9.73
CA ASP A 599 -17.08 -0.13 8.80
C ASP A 599 -15.61 -0.08 9.27
N ASP A 600 -15.16 1.03 9.86
CA ASP A 600 -13.82 1.18 10.43
C ASP A 600 -13.63 0.27 11.65
N VAL A 601 -14.64 0.20 12.53
CA VAL A 601 -14.65 -0.71 13.68
C VAL A 601 -14.59 -2.17 13.21
N GLY A 602 -15.34 -2.53 12.16
CA GLY A 602 -15.32 -3.86 11.57
C GLY A 602 -13.93 -4.27 11.03
N MET A 603 -13.27 -3.37 10.29
CA MET A 603 -11.92 -3.59 9.78
C MET A 603 -10.88 -3.72 10.91
N LEU A 604 -10.93 -2.85 11.92
CA LEU A 604 -10.01 -2.88 13.05
C LEU A 604 -10.17 -4.16 13.88
N LEU A 605 -11.41 -4.64 14.07
CA LEU A 605 -11.67 -5.93 14.70
C LEU A 605 -11.12 -7.11 13.88
N GLU A 606 -11.18 -7.06 12.55
CA GLU A 606 -10.61 -8.10 11.68
C GLU A 606 -9.07 -8.15 11.80
N LEU A 607 -8.40 -7.00 11.89
CA LEU A 607 -6.95 -6.92 12.12
C LEU A 607 -6.55 -7.48 13.48
N VAL A 608 -7.31 -7.17 14.53
CA VAL A 608 -7.08 -7.73 15.88
C VAL A 608 -7.28 -9.25 15.87
N LEU A 609 -8.31 -9.76 15.19
CA LEU A 609 -8.56 -11.19 15.05
C LEU A 609 -7.42 -11.91 14.30
N LEU A 610 -6.89 -11.31 13.23
CA LEU A 610 -5.77 -11.88 12.48
C LEU A 610 -4.51 -11.95 13.36
N PHE A 611 -4.25 -10.90 14.14
CA PHE A 611 -3.12 -10.85 15.06
C PHE A 611 -3.22 -11.87 16.19
N GLU A 612 -4.41 -12.06 16.75
CA GLU A 612 -4.70 -13.03 17.81
C GLU A 612 -4.60 -14.48 17.33
N GLN A 613 -4.82 -14.74 16.04
CA GLN A 613 -4.64 -16.08 15.45
C GLN A 613 -3.16 -16.43 15.21
N ASP A 614 -2.33 -15.48 14.83
CA ASP A 614 -0.93 -15.72 14.41
C ASP A 614 0.09 -15.55 15.55
N THR A 615 -0.15 -14.61 16.47
CA THR A 615 0.84 -14.20 17.47
C THR A 615 1.06 -15.22 18.61
N PRO A 616 0.04 -15.88 19.20
CA PRO A 616 0.25 -16.83 20.30
C PRO A 616 1.23 -17.96 20.00
N ALA A 617 1.20 -18.48 18.77
CA ALA A 617 2.14 -19.52 18.34
C ALA A 617 3.61 -19.01 18.34
N LYS A 618 3.83 -17.75 17.98
CA LYS A 618 5.15 -17.10 17.98
C LYS A 618 5.63 -16.80 19.40
N VAL A 619 4.73 -16.40 20.30
CA VAL A 619 5.04 -16.20 21.73
C VAL A 619 5.48 -17.51 22.38
N GLU A 620 4.79 -18.62 22.08
CA GLU A 620 5.17 -19.94 22.57
C GLU A 620 6.52 -20.42 22.01
N GLN A 621 6.77 -20.17 20.72
CA GLN A 621 8.08 -20.45 20.11
C GLN A 621 9.20 -19.61 20.76
N LEU A 622 8.93 -18.33 21.05
CA LEU A 622 9.88 -17.45 21.72
C LEU A 622 10.20 -17.96 23.11
N ARG A 623 9.19 -18.41 23.87
CA ARG A 623 9.37 -18.99 25.21
C ARG A 623 10.25 -20.24 25.19
N ARG A 624 10.09 -21.10 24.18
CA ARG A 624 10.95 -22.28 24.00
C ARG A 624 12.37 -21.88 23.64
N ALA A 625 12.55 -20.96 22.70
CA ALA A 625 13.85 -20.43 22.33
C ALA A 625 14.55 -19.75 23.53
N ALA A 626 13.79 -19.04 24.36
CA ALA A 626 14.24 -18.43 25.61
C ALA A 626 14.70 -19.47 26.64
N ALA A 627 13.98 -20.60 26.78
CA ALA A 627 14.34 -21.70 27.66
C ALA A 627 15.57 -22.49 27.18
N GLU A 628 15.78 -22.55 25.86
CA GLU A 628 16.92 -23.18 25.21
C GLU A 628 18.13 -22.24 25.05
N GLU A 629 18.02 -20.99 25.53
CA GLU A 629 19.03 -19.92 25.35
C GLU A 629 19.43 -19.71 23.87
N ASN A 630 18.51 -19.97 22.95
CA ASN A 630 18.74 -19.83 21.51
C ASN A 630 18.60 -18.35 21.11
N HIS A 631 19.68 -17.59 21.28
CA HIS A 631 19.74 -16.15 21.02
C HIS A 631 19.27 -15.77 19.61
N GLU A 632 19.66 -16.54 18.59
CA GLU A 632 19.29 -16.26 17.20
C GLU A 632 17.76 -16.35 16.99
N GLN A 633 17.14 -17.40 17.55
CA GLN A 633 15.68 -17.54 17.49
C GLN A 633 14.95 -16.50 18.35
N VAL A 634 15.47 -16.16 19.53
CA VAL A 634 14.89 -15.10 20.37
C VAL A 634 14.95 -13.76 19.65
N GLU A 635 16.07 -13.41 19.01
CA GLU A 635 16.18 -12.17 18.23
C GLU A 635 15.17 -12.14 17.08
N LEU A 636 15.11 -13.20 16.28
CA LEU A 636 14.21 -13.29 15.13
C LEU A 636 12.73 -13.21 15.54
N LEU A 637 12.31 -13.99 16.53
CA LEU A 637 10.92 -14.03 16.99
C LEU A 637 10.52 -12.73 17.67
N SER A 638 11.42 -12.13 18.44
CA SER A 638 11.22 -10.82 19.06
C SER A 638 11.07 -9.71 18.02
N HIS A 639 11.89 -9.73 16.97
CA HIS A 639 11.81 -8.80 15.85
C HIS A 639 10.45 -8.90 15.11
N HIS A 640 9.96 -10.12 14.88
CA HIS A 640 8.66 -10.35 14.24
C HIS A 640 7.50 -9.88 15.12
N ILE A 641 7.49 -10.24 16.41
CA ILE A 641 6.44 -9.84 17.36
C ILE A 641 6.40 -8.33 17.52
N LYS A 642 7.56 -7.67 17.61
CA LYS A 642 7.69 -6.22 17.65
C LYS A 642 7.07 -5.55 16.42
N SER A 643 7.44 -6.02 15.23
CA SER A 643 6.97 -5.45 13.96
C SER A 643 5.45 -5.59 13.81
N ALA A 644 4.91 -6.77 14.14
CA ALA A 644 3.47 -7.02 14.09
C ALA A 644 2.72 -6.18 15.15
N SER A 645 3.24 -6.06 16.37
CA SER A 645 2.62 -5.29 17.46
C SER A 645 2.55 -3.79 17.15
N LEU A 646 3.58 -3.22 16.52
CA LEU A 646 3.58 -1.82 16.09
C LEU A 646 2.55 -1.55 14.99
N SER A 647 2.27 -2.53 14.13
CA SER A 647 1.34 -2.37 13.00
C SER A 647 -0.12 -2.21 13.42
N ILE A 648 -0.47 -2.61 14.65
CA ILE A 648 -1.83 -2.54 15.22
C ILE A 648 -1.89 -1.75 16.54
N GLY A 649 -0.79 -1.06 16.91
CA GLY A 649 -0.77 -0.15 18.05
C GLY A 649 -0.55 -0.79 19.43
N PHE A 650 -0.08 -2.03 19.54
CA PHE A 650 0.21 -2.70 20.83
C PHE A 650 1.59 -2.28 21.37
N VAL A 651 1.68 -1.05 21.89
CA VAL A 651 2.95 -0.39 22.24
C VAL A 651 3.69 -1.08 23.39
N ALA A 652 2.96 -1.55 24.41
CA ALA A 652 3.58 -2.24 25.55
C ALA A 652 4.18 -3.60 25.13
N LEU A 653 3.49 -4.33 24.24
CA LEU A 653 3.95 -5.60 23.68
C LEU A 653 5.18 -5.40 22.78
N ALA A 654 5.16 -4.38 21.91
CA ALA A 654 6.26 -4.03 21.03
C ALA A 654 7.55 -3.65 21.80
N ARG A 655 7.40 -2.93 22.91
CA ARG A 655 8.52 -2.53 23.77
C ARG A 655 9.22 -3.73 24.40
N LEU A 656 8.45 -4.64 25.01
CA LEU A 656 9.01 -5.83 25.66
C LEU A 656 9.68 -6.76 24.64
N ALA A 657 9.09 -6.90 23.45
CA ALA A 657 9.73 -7.62 22.34
C ALA A 657 11.03 -6.94 21.89
N GLY A 658 11.08 -5.60 21.85
CA GLY A 658 12.32 -4.86 21.56
C GLY A 658 13.44 -5.10 22.59
N ASP A 659 13.09 -5.16 23.87
CA ASP A 659 14.06 -5.44 24.94
C ASP A 659 14.63 -6.87 24.80
N LEU A 660 13.79 -7.85 24.45
CA LEU A 660 14.21 -9.22 24.17
C LEU A 660 15.09 -9.33 22.93
N GLU A 661 14.73 -8.64 21.83
CA GLU A 661 15.54 -8.54 20.61
C GLU A 661 16.94 -8.01 20.92
N GLN A 662 17.03 -6.93 21.69
CA GLN A 662 18.30 -6.32 22.07
C GLN A 662 19.13 -7.22 22.99
N LYS A 663 18.51 -7.84 23.99
CA LYS A 663 19.20 -8.80 24.88
C LYS A 663 19.73 -10.01 24.13
N ALA A 664 18.99 -10.50 23.13
CA ALA A 664 19.42 -11.60 22.27
C ALA A 664 20.61 -11.21 21.40
N ARG A 665 20.56 -10.03 20.77
CA ARG A 665 21.65 -9.50 19.93
C ARG A 665 22.98 -9.33 20.67
N TYR A 666 22.95 -9.03 21.96
CA TYR A 666 24.14 -8.86 22.79
C TYR A 666 24.48 -10.07 23.69
N SER A 667 23.79 -11.21 23.49
CA SER A 667 23.96 -12.45 24.29
C SER A 667 23.90 -12.19 25.80
N ALA A 668 23.01 -11.29 26.22
CA ALA A 668 22.95 -10.77 27.59
C ALA A 668 21.86 -11.46 28.42
N GLY A 669 22.22 -12.54 29.12
CA GLY A 669 21.47 -13.08 30.27
C GLY A 669 20.23 -13.91 29.95
N SER A 670 19.50 -14.27 31.02
CA SER A 670 18.28 -15.11 30.98
C SER A 670 17.05 -14.31 30.51
N TYR A 671 16.22 -14.93 29.69
CA TYR A 671 15.01 -14.35 29.07
C TYR A 671 13.70 -14.72 29.79
N GLY A 672 13.75 -15.61 30.78
CA GLY A 672 12.57 -16.25 31.37
C GLY A 672 11.49 -15.28 31.88
N PRO A 673 11.83 -14.31 32.75
CA PRO A 673 10.84 -13.39 33.32
C PRO A 673 10.16 -12.49 32.29
N GLU A 674 10.90 -12.05 31.27
CA GLU A 674 10.39 -11.20 30.19
C GLU A 674 9.56 -12.00 29.19
N ALA A 675 9.92 -13.26 28.91
CA ALA A 675 9.15 -14.15 28.05
C ALA A 675 7.77 -14.49 28.67
N GLU A 676 7.69 -14.74 29.99
CA GLU A 676 6.42 -14.99 30.68
C GLU A 676 5.49 -13.75 30.71
N ARG A 677 6.06 -12.55 30.85
CA ARG A 677 5.28 -11.30 30.83
C ARG A 677 4.62 -11.03 29.48
N LEU A 678 5.20 -11.55 28.40
CA LEU A 678 4.76 -11.26 27.03
C LEU A 678 3.37 -11.82 26.72
N GLU A 679 3.01 -12.97 27.30
CA GLU A 679 1.67 -13.59 27.17
C GLU A 679 0.59 -12.77 27.90
N GLY A 680 0.86 -12.38 29.15
CA GLY A 680 -0.09 -11.54 29.91
C GLY A 680 -0.32 -10.16 29.28
N LEU A 681 0.71 -9.59 28.65
CA LEU A 681 0.61 -8.33 27.90
C LEU A 681 -0.20 -8.47 26.61
N LEU A 682 -0.09 -9.60 25.90
CA LEU A 682 -0.88 -9.88 24.71
C LEU A 682 -2.38 -9.92 25.02
N GLU A 683 -2.78 -10.69 26.04
CA GLU A 683 -4.19 -10.80 26.45
C GLU A 683 -4.77 -9.47 26.93
N ALA A 684 -3.99 -8.69 27.67
CA ALA A 684 -4.42 -7.38 28.16
C ALA A 684 -4.60 -6.38 27.01
N SER A 685 -3.71 -6.40 26.00
CA SER A 685 -3.78 -5.50 24.85
C SER A 685 -4.99 -5.81 23.94
N CYS A 686 -5.27 -7.10 23.71
CA CYS A 686 -6.44 -7.54 22.95
C CYS A 686 -7.77 -7.18 23.63
N ARG A 687 -7.80 -7.11 24.96
CA ARG A 687 -8.99 -6.72 25.71
C ARG A 687 -9.23 -5.21 25.62
N GLU A 688 -8.21 -4.42 25.87
CA GLU A 688 -8.30 -2.96 25.86
C GLU A 688 -8.70 -2.42 24.48
N ILE A 689 -8.17 -2.98 23.39
CA ILE A 689 -8.55 -2.54 22.05
C ILE A 689 -10.00 -2.87 21.70
N ARG A 690 -10.56 -4.00 22.18
CA ARG A 690 -11.97 -4.34 21.96
C ARG A 690 -12.89 -3.41 22.75
N GLU A 691 -12.53 -3.12 24.01
CA GLU A 691 -13.27 -2.16 24.83
C GLU A 691 -13.26 -0.76 24.20
N LEU A 692 -12.15 -0.34 23.57
CA LEU A 692 -12.06 0.92 22.83
C LEU A 692 -12.91 0.94 21.56
N LEU A 693 -13.00 -0.18 20.85
CA LEU A 693 -13.75 -0.30 19.59
C LEU A 693 -15.27 -0.48 19.80
N GLU A 694 -15.69 -0.94 20.99
CA GLU A 694 -17.09 -1.12 21.37
C GLU A 694 -17.68 0.10 22.13
N ALA A 695 -16.83 1.04 22.60
CA ALA A 695 -17.21 2.26 23.30
C ALA A 695 -17.60 3.40 22.36
#